data_AF-A0A1H9C1W4-F1
#
_entry.id   AF-A0A1H9C1W4-F1
#
_cell.length_a   1.000
_cell.length_b   1.000
_cell.length_c   1.000
_cell.angle_alpha   90.00
_cell.angle_beta   90.00
_cell.angle_gamma   90.00
#
_symmetry.space_group_name_H-M   'P 1'
#
loop_
_entity.id
_entity.type
_entity.pdbx_description
1 polymer ?
#
loop_
_entity_poly.entity_id
_entity_poly.type
_entity_poly.pdbx_seq_one_letter_code
_entity_poly.pdbx_strand_id
1 'polypeptide(L)'
;MTTTTSHRFIGYKRLGISLGVIAIVIILLAAISYFWLPGYAKSQLEIRLSEFLQRPVTVASIEIKPHTLELIVHGFQVGVKTDSDEPGESLFSFNRLYIDLSIKSLKQRAPVITAIALTHPKFRLIRETKDQLNISDLLEKFSQPSDEKDDDGAQFSISNITIQEGHFEFIDRHMQTDHQITEINLGIPVIANFDSALEHWIEPHFSAKINGSPFALEGKLRPFTVPQEATLALKFNKIDLSEFDRYAPLPQGIRLLSGFLDSDLLVTFTQEPDQAPIIVLTGNTKLQQLAIKDTTVAAPYRTNVKELNIGLTQVDLMRNNPSQIKLKMDQVELTREGESEPALSLAQLIIDRIQIDTKLHRITLEETVLDRLNTTLRRESSGQIDLARLFEPIDAQGQTQTQAQIQAAKVEVQKSIPIPGRKPAYSNAGVKAAENKSTQDTSITPSAHARKEIPSSNDGATPWTTQIKRIKLSAARLSYEDLTLTKTPPMIIDPLDITLDNVDLKGITPLKLSINARVNQRGQIKADGSLAWSPFATDLALNLDTVDLVSLQGWMGDKLNALISSGDVSFLGNLKAQHGDPMKILVKGEAKLYNLNIFDPKNAEDLLKWKKMDINGLNVATHPLRIDIRTVRFSDFYARMILLPNGDLNLVHIVQIDKPLDVEVEAAKNTNAVEVKVTTPDIKPIDTYQIKTPEETLIRIGQVLLHQGNINFHDRFIKPNYHANLTGLTGQIGPLYPGKFGVIDIQGTIDKTAPLKINGKIEPFSDNLFLDLNAKVKDIDLPPFSPYSGKFVGYAIEKGKLSADVNYQIENGALSADNKIFLDQFTLGEKIDREDTVSLPLDLAITLLKNRQGEIDIHLPLKGSINDPEFNLGDIIFQAFVNLITKAITSPFTLLGSAFEGGEELSEITFTPGFANIEDESLQRLQTLSEILNDRPSLELEISGHVDPVTDHEGLKLAMLQKKVKAQKLAEDVKKGIASSTLADITFDPEEYSKYLEIAYKKEDFEKPKNIIGLTKNLPDAEMEQLMLEHTVIHDNDLEVLAENRANAARSWLIENGGIASERIFVVSSHETKIDEQKSGNRVEFSLK
;
A
#
# COMPACT_ATOMS: atom_id res chain seq x y z
N MET A 1 -37.19 -115.23 67.58
CA MET A 1 -36.45 -114.88 68.82
C MET A 1 -34.99 -114.67 68.46
N THR A 2 -34.46 -113.47 68.77
CA THR A 2 -33.06 -113.13 69.19
C THR A 2 -31.89 -113.65 68.33
N THR A 3 -30.88 -112.88 67.86
CA THR A 3 -30.28 -111.60 68.29
C THR A 3 -29.12 -111.21 67.33
N THR A 4 -29.05 -109.93 66.93
CA THR A 4 -27.89 -108.98 66.96
C THR A 4 -26.62 -109.15 66.08
N THR A 5 -26.46 -108.18 65.15
CA THR A 5 -25.27 -107.36 64.73
C THR A 5 -23.87 -107.75 65.27
N SER A 6 -22.73 -107.62 64.57
CA SER A 6 -22.27 -106.53 63.72
C SER A 6 -21.06 -106.97 62.88
N HIS A 7 -21.06 -106.66 61.59
CA HIS A 7 -19.89 -106.78 60.71
C HIS A 7 -19.80 -105.51 59.86
N ARG A 8 -19.13 -104.46 60.37
CA ARG A 8 -18.74 -103.27 59.59
C ARG A 8 -17.79 -102.37 60.41
N PHE A 9 -16.52 -102.76 60.66
CA PHE A 9 -15.61 -101.86 61.41
C PHE A 9 -14.09 -101.99 61.17
N ILE A 10 -13.61 -102.54 60.04
CA ILE A 10 -12.14 -102.69 59.81
C ILE A 10 -11.61 -101.95 58.56
N GLY A 11 -12.48 -101.58 57.60
CA GLY A 11 -12.10 -100.71 56.47
C GLY A 11 -11.88 -99.24 56.86
N TYR A 12 -12.61 -98.74 57.87
CA TYR A 12 -12.55 -97.34 58.32
C TYR A 12 -11.30 -97.00 59.14
N LYS A 13 -10.61 -97.98 59.75
CA LYS A 13 -9.45 -97.73 60.61
C LYS A 13 -8.16 -97.49 59.82
N ARG A 14 -7.97 -98.21 58.70
CA ARG A 14 -6.86 -97.92 57.77
C ARG A 14 -7.12 -96.66 56.97
N LEU A 15 -8.37 -96.45 56.51
CA LEU A 15 -8.76 -95.21 55.85
C LEU A 15 -8.59 -93.99 56.76
N GLY A 16 -8.95 -94.09 58.04
CA GLY A 16 -8.79 -93.03 59.04
C GLY A 16 -7.34 -92.73 59.43
N ILE A 17 -6.46 -93.75 59.46
CA ILE A 17 -5.01 -93.52 59.68
C ILE A 17 -4.37 -92.92 58.42
N SER A 18 -4.70 -93.40 57.21
CA SER A 18 -4.21 -92.78 55.97
C SER A 18 -4.76 -91.37 55.76
N LEU A 19 -6.03 -91.11 56.10
CA LEU A 19 -6.61 -89.76 56.09
C LEU A 19 -6.00 -88.87 57.18
N GLY A 20 -5.69 -89.41 58.35
CA GLY A 20 -5.01 -88.69 59.44
C GLY A 20 -3.56 -88.34 59.11
N VAL A 21 -2.81 -89.25 58.48
CA VAL A 21 -1.45 -88.97 57.99
C VAL A 21 -1.50 -87.97 56.84
N ILE A 22 -2.44 -88.09 55.90
CA ILE A 22 -2.64 -87.09 54.84
C ILE A 22 -3.03 -85.73 55.44
N ALA A 23 -3.92 -85.68 56.42
CA ALA A 23 -4.30 -84.44 57.11
C ALA A 23 -3.11 -83.82 57.86
N ILE A 24 -2.30 -84.62 58.57
CA ILE A 24 -1.09 -84.13 59.24
C ILE A 24 -0.08 -83.64 58.21
N VAL A 25 0.15 -84.36 57.10
CA VAL A 25 1.06 -83.94 56.02
C VAL A 25 0.56 -82.66 55.36
N ILE A 26 -0.74 -82.51 55.12
CA ILE A 26 -1.35 -81.27 54.59
C ILE A 26 -1.19 -80.13 55.60
N ILE A 27 -1.40 -80.37 56.91
CA ILE A 27 -1.20 -79.38 57.97
C ILE A 27 0.28 -78.99 58.08
N LEU A 28 1.21 -79.94 57.96
CA LEU A 28 2.66 -79.71 57.98
C LEU A 28 3.11 -78.94 56.72
N LEU A 29 2.62 -79.31 55.55
CA LEU A 29 2.86 -78.58 54.30
C LEU A 29 2.26 -77.18 54.35
N ALA A 30 1.04 -77.02 54.88
CA ALA A 30 0.41 -75.73 55.11
C ALA A 30 1.24 -74.88 56.09
N ALA A 31 1.71 -75.45 57.20
CA ALA A 31 2.56 -74.76 58.17
C ALA A 31 3.93 -74.37 57.59
N ILE A 32 4.60 -75.26 56.85
CA ILE A 32 5.86 -74.95 56.16
C ILE A 32 5.66 -73.85 55.12
N SER A 33 4.58 -73.93 54.34
CA SER A 33 4.24 -72.93 53.31
C SER A 33 3.83 -71.57 53.88
N TYR A 34 3.28 -71.53 55.10
CA TYR A 34 2.85 -70.28 55.74
C TYR A 34 3.95 -69.62 56.58
N PHE A 35 4.79 -70.40 57.28
CA PHE A 35 5.78 -69.86 58.23
C PHE A 35 7.23 -69.89 57.75
N TRP A 36 7.64 -70.87 56.93
CA TRP A 36 9.03 -70.99 56.47
C TRP A 36 9.22 -70.47 55.04
N LEU A 37 8.32 -70.84 54.14
CA LEU A 37 8.40 -70.52 52.71
C LEU A 37 8.51 -69.00 52.43
N PRO A 38 7.79 -68.09 53.10
CA PRO A 38 7.92 -66.65 52.80
C PRO A 38 9.30 -66.08 53.16
N GLY A 39 9.89 -66.50 54.29
CA GLY A 39 11.23 -66.09 54.70
C GLY A 39 12.34 -66.67 53.82
N TYR A 40 12.22 -67.95 53.45
CA TYR A 40 13.12 -68.59 52.49
C TYR A 40 13.03 -67.95 51.10
N ALA A 41 11.80 -67.73 50.60
CA ALA A 41 11.55 -67.07 49.32
C ALA A 41 12.15 -65.67 49.28
N LYS A 42 11.99 -64.87 50.35
CA LYS A 42 12.61 -63.55 50.47
C LYS A 42 14.13 -63.62 50.29
N SER A 43 14.82 -64.43 51.10
CA SER A 43 16.28 -64.53 51.06
C SER A 43 16.79 -65.05 49.72
N GLN A 44 16.14 -66.07 49.14
CA GLN A 44 16.53 -66.58 47.83
C GLN A 44 16.29 -65.56 46.72
N LEU A 45 15.18 -64.83 46.75
CA LEU A 45 14.85 -63.82 45.76
C LEU A 45 15.86 -62.67 45.80
N GLU A 46 16.23 -62.18 46.99
CA GLU A 46 17.28 -61.16 47.16
C GLU A 46 18.63 -61.65 46.63
N ILE A 47 19.09 -62.85 47.01
CA ILE A 47 20.39 -63.40 46.57
C ILE A 47 20.42 -63.60 45.05
N ARG A 48 19.42 -64.33 44.52
CA ARG A 48 19.38 -64.73 43.11
C ARG A 48 19.20 -63.54 42.19
N LEU A 49 18.30 -62.61 42.53
CA LEU A 49 18.11 -61.41 41.72
C LEU A 49 19.29 -60.43 41.86
N SER A 50 19.93 -60.34 43.03
CA SER A 50 21.13 -59.49 43.16
C SER A 50 22.29 -60.00 42.30
N GLU A 51 22.51 -61.31 42.30
CA GLU A 51 23.50 -61.97 41.45
C GLU A 51 23.15 -61.81 39.96
N PHE A 52 21.88 -62.00 39.62
CA PHE A 52 21.41 -61.93 38.24
C PHE A 52 21.46 -60.51 37.66
N LEU A 53 21.02 -59.50 38.42
CA LEU A 53 20.99 -58.09 37.99
C LEU A 53 22.31 -57.35 38.25
N GLN A 54 23.27 -57.99 38.94
CA GLN A 54 24.53 -57.39 39.40
C GLN A 54 24.32 -56.08 40.18
N ARG A 55 23.22 -56.00 40.93
CA ARG A 55 22.75 -54.82 41.68
C ARG A 55 22.12 -55.31 42.99
N PRO A 56 22.27 -54.60 44.12
CA PRO A 56 21.68 -55.03 45.37
C PRO A 56 20.15 -55.00 45.28
N VAL A 57 19.49 -56.12 45.58
CA VAL A 57 18.04 -56.26 45.64
C VAL A 57 17.61 -56.48 47.08
N THR A 58 16.62 -55.70 47.55
CA THR A 58 16.05 -55.82 48.89
C THR A 58 14.53 -55.94 48.81
N VAL A 59 13.93 -56.69 49.74
CA VAL A 59 12.49 -56.89 49.86
C VAL A 59 12.07 -56.73 51.32
N ALA A 60 11.02 -55.95 51.60
CA ALA A 60 10.54 -55.79 52.97
C ALA A 60 9.95 -57.11 53.50
N SER A 61 8.92 -57.65 52.83
CA SER A 61 8.29 -58.93 53.14
C SER A 61 7.69 -59.59 51.90
N ILE A 62 7.53 -60.92 51.97
CA ILE A 62 6.75 -61.70 50.99
C ILE A 62 5.64 -62.41 51.77
N GLU A 63 4.43 -62.40 51.23
CA GLU A 63 3.29 -63.17 51.74
C GLU A 63 2.84 -64.14 50.65
N ILE A 64 2.71 -65.42 51.00
CA ILE A 64 2.19 -66.46 50.11
C ILE A 64 0.96 -67.02 50.80
N LYS A 65 -0.19 -67.04 50.11
CA LYS A 65 -1.44 -67.63 50.60
C LYS A 65 -1.78 -68.87 49.79
N PRO A 66 -1.36 -70.07 50.21
CA PRO A 66 -1.50 -71.30 49.42
C PRO A 66 -2.95 -71.73 49.15
N HIS A 67 -3.89 -71.33 50.01
CA HIS A 67 -5.31 -71.71 49.90
C HIS A 67 -6.08 -70.86 48.90
N THR A 68 -5.65 -69.62 48.67
CA THR A 68 -6.18 -68.72 47.63
C THR A 68 -5.26 -68.60 46.42
N LEU A 69 -4.05 -69.15 46.49
CA LEU A 69 -2.99 -69.05 45.48
C LEU A 69 -2.54 -67.60 45.20
N GLU A 70 -2.56 -66.75 46.23
CA GLU A 70 -2.09 -65.36 46.14
C GLU A 70 -0.62 -65.22 46.55
N LEU A 71 0.12 -64.37 45.85
CA LEU A 71 1.47 -63.93 46.18
C LEU A 71 1.49 -62.40 46.32
N ILE A 72 2.00 -61.90 47.45
CA ILE A 72 2.15 -60.47 47.71
C ILE A 72 3.61 -60.19 48.07
N VAL A 73 4.24 -59.23 47.39
CA VAL A 73 5.60 -58.78 47.68
C VAL A 73 5.53 -57.31 48.10
N HIS A 74 6.07 -56.99 49.27
CA HIS A 74 6.08 -55.63 49.83
C HIS A 74 7.48 -55.02 49.79
N GLY A 75 7.56 -53.74 49.46
CA GLY A 75 8.78 -52.92 49.54
C GLY A 75 9.96 -53.54 48.81
N PHE A 76 9.78 -53.86 47.52
CA PHE A 76 10.85 -54.36 46.66
C PHE A 76 11.67 -53.19 46.13
N GLN A 77 12.99 -53.31 46.14
CA GLN A 77 13.90 -52.28 45.67
C GLN A 77 15.13 -52.91 45.01
N VAL A 78 15.52 -52.36 43.87
CA VAL A 78 16.77 -52.61 43.16
C VAL A 78 17.61 -51.36 43.27
N GLY A 79 18.76 -51.46 43.93
CA GLY A 79 19.72 -50.36 44.02
C GLY A 79 20.46 -50.13 42.70
N VAL A 80 21.23 -49.05 42.67
CA VAL A 80 22.20 -48.77 41.60
C VAL A 80 23.43 -49.69 41.71
N LYS A 81 24.23 -49.77 40.65
CA LYS A 81 25.44 -50.61 40.60
C LYS A 81 26.44 -50.14 41.67
N THR A 82 27.12 -51.06 42.35
CA THR A 82 27.94 -50.78 43.54
C THR A 82 29.10 -49.80 43.31
N ASP A 83 29.54 -49.60 42.07
CA ASP A 83 30.61 -48.67 41.66
C ASP A 83 30.09 -47.30 41.16
N SER A 84 28.81 -46.96 41.36
CA SER A 84 28.23 -45.68 40.90
C SER A 84 28.47 -44.51 41.86
N ASP A 85 28.61 -43.29 41.32
CA ASP A 85 28.81 -42.04 42.08
C ASP A 85 27.58 -41.55 42.90
N GLU A 86 26.45 -42.28 42.88
CA GLU A 86 25.20 -41.93 43.59
C GLU A 86 24.79 -43.00 44.63
N PRO A 87 25.51 -43.15 45.77
CA PRO A 87 25.17 -44.14 46.78
C PRO A 87 23.86 -43.80 47.50
N GLY A 88 22.89 -44.72 47.45
CA GLY A 88 21.64 -44.64 48.22
C GLY A 88 20.36 -44.53 47.39
N GLU A 89 20.45 -44.42 46.07
CA GLU A 89 19.29 -44.35 45.19
C GLU A 89 18.84 -45.71 44.63
N SER A 90 17.54 -45.84 44.32
CA SER A 90 16.96 -47.03 43.70
C SER A 90 16.81 -46.89 42.19
N LEU A 91 17.31 -47.85 41.42
CA LEU A 91 17.04 -47.98 39.99
C LEU A 91 15.55 -48.26 39.74
N PHE A 92 14.99 -49.21 40.49
CA PHE A 92 13.60 -49.62 40.41
C PHE A 92 13.09 -49.99 41.80
N SER A 93 11.89 -49.57 42.17
CA SER A 93 11.26 -49.99 43.42
C SER A 93 9.74 -50.03 43.30
N PHE A 94 9.06 -50.75 44.19
CA PHE A 94 7.61 -50.70 44.32
C PHE A 94 7.15 -50.98 45.76
N ASN A 95 6.00 -50.42 46.15
CA ASN A 95 5.45 -50.64 47.48
C ASN A 95 4.81 -52.02 47.62
N ARG A 96 4.07 -52.46 46.59
CA ARG A 96 3.36 -53.74 46.59
C ARG A 96 3.23 -54.32 45.18
N LEU A 97 3.55 -55.61 45.04
CA LEU A 97 3.18 -56.44 43.90
C LEU A 97 2.21 -57.52 44.40
N TYR A 98 1.04 -57.63 43.78
CA TYR A 98 0.02 -58.63 44.08
C TYR A 98 -0.21 -59.49 42.83
N ILE A 99 -0.15 -60.80 43.00
CA ILE A 99 -0.40 -61.79 41.93
C ILE A 99 -1.41 -62.81 42.45
N ASP A 100 -2.47 -63.03 41.68
CA ASP A 100 -3.52 -64.01 41.97
C ASP A 100 -3.53 -65.12 40.91
N LEU A 101 -3.17 -66.34 41.30
CA LEU A 101 -3.05 -67.50 40.41
C LEU A 101 -4.34 -68.33 40.42
N SER A 102 -4.85 -68.69 39.24
CA SER A 102 -6.04 -69.53 39.16
C SER A 102 -5.70 -71.01 39.22
N ILE A 103 -6.48 -71.78 40.00
CA ILE A 103 -6.45 -73.25 39.96
C ILE A 103 -6.80 -73.81 38.56
N LYS A 104 -7.45 -72.99 37.70
CA LYS A 104 -7.68 -73.32 36.27
C LYS A 104 -6.38 -73.61 35.52
N SER A 105 -5.24 -73.07 35.98
CA SER A 105 -3.93 -73.33 35.39
C SER A 105 -3.60 -74.83 35.32
N LEU A 106 -3.97 -75.60 36.35
CA LEU A 106 -3.78 -77.06 36.39
C LEU A 106 -4.69 -77.79 35.38
N LYS A 107 -5.89 -77.26 35.13
CA LYS A 107 -6.85 -77.82 34.16
C LYS A 107 -6.43 -77.52 32.73
N GLN A 108 -5.97 -76.30 32.48
CA GLN A 108 -5.59 -75.83 31.14
C GLN A 108 -4.14 -76.18 30.77
N ARG A 109 -3.35 -76.71 31.72
CA ARG A 109 -1.91 -76.97 31.54
C ARG A 109 -1.14 -75.74 31.03
N ALA A 110 -1.62 -74.56 31.42
CA ALA A 110 -1.19 -73.25 30.98
C ALA A 110 -1.26 -72.30 32.18
N PRO A 111 -0.37 -71.31 32.31
CA PRO A 111 -0.47 -70.31 33.37
C PRO A 111 -1.72 -69.43 33.17
N VAL A 112 -2.59 -69.41 34.19
CA VAL A 112 -3.80 -68.57 34.26
C VAL A 112 -3.71 -67.68 35.49
N ILE A 113 -3.50 -66.40 35.26
CA ILE A 113 -3.39 -65.36 36.30
C ILE A 113 -4.65 -64.50 36.25
N THR A 114 -5.37 -64.38 37.36
CA THR A 114 -6.64 -63.63 37.45
C THR A 114 -6.45 -62.15 37.75
N ALA A 115 -5.34 -61.77 38.41
CA ALA A 115 -4.96 -60.39 38.64
C ALA A 115 -3.44 -60.24 38.83
N ILE A 116 -2.88 -59.15 38.29
CA ILE A 116 -1.54 -58.66 38.61
C ILE A 116 -1.67 -57.17 38.92
N ALA A 117 -1.30 -56.74 40.14
CA ALA A 117 -1.36 -55.34 40.52
C ALA A 117 -0.02 -54.86 41.09
N LEU A 118 0.50 -53.75 40.55
CA LEU A 118 1.73 -53.11 40.98
C LEU A 118 1.43 -51.68 41.47
N THR A 119 1.69 -51.42 42.75
CA THR A 119 1.35 -50.14 43.39
C THR A 119 2.61 -49.33 43.72
N HIS A 120 2.60 -48.04 43.34
CA HIS A 120 3.71 -47.10 43.48
C HIS A 120 5.05 -47.59 42.90
N PRO A 121 5.12 -48.12 41.67
CA PRO A 121 6.40 -48.41 41.06
C PRO A 121 7.17 -47.12 40.78
N LYS A 122 8.45 -47.09 41.12
CA LYS A 122 9.38 -46.02 40.78
C LYS A 122 10.47 -46.58 39.90
N PHE A 123 10.77 -45.91 38.79
CA PHE A 123 11.85 -46.29 37.89
C PHE A 123 12.66 -45.06 37.49
N ARG A 124 13.99 -45.14 37.61
CA ARG A 124 14.91 -44.03 37.28
C ARG A 124 15.84 -44.44 36.15
N LEU A 125 15.67 -43.80 35.00
CA LEU A 125 16.47 -44.03 33.80
C LEU A 125 17.40 -42.83 33.59
N ILE A 126 18.70 -43.10 33.51
CA ILE A 126 19.71 -42.06 33.27
C ILE A 126 20.39 -42.36 31.95
N ARG A 127 20.43 -41.37 31.05
CA ARG A 127 21.24 -41.40 29.85
C ARG A 127 22.55 -40.64 30.09
N GLU A 128 23.64 -41.39 30.17
CA GLU A 128 24.98 -40.87 30.47
C GLU A 128 25.63 -40.25 29.21
N THR A 129 25.52 -40.94 28.08
CA THR A 129 26.01 -40.50 26.77
C THR A 129 25.00 -40.84 25.68
N LYS A 130 25.27 -40.47 24.42
CA LYS A 130 24.36 -40.69 23.30
C LYS A 130 23.80 -42.12 23.25
N ASP A 131 24.62 -43.13 23.52
CA ASP A 131 24.25 -44.54 23.34
C ASP A 131 24.31 -45.36 24.65
N GLN A 132 24.52 -44.70 25.80
CA GLN A 132 24.71 -45.37 27.09
C GLN A 132 23.69 -44.92 28.13
N LEU A 133 22.95 -45.90 28.66
CA LEU A 133 22.01 -45.76 29.77
C LEU A 133 22.60 -46.42 31.03
N ASN A 134 22.11 -46.04 32.21
CA ASN A 134 22.41 -46.73 33.49
C ASN A 134 21.94 -48.20 33.55
N ILE A 135 21.22 -48.66 32.52
CA ILE A 135 20.73 -50.03 32.32
C ILE A 135 21.25 -50.69 31.03
N SER A 136 22.16 -50.06 30.28
CA SER A 136 22.65 -50.63 29.00
C SER A 136 23.26 -52.03 29.17
N ASP A 137 23.95 -52.28 30.29
CA ASP A 137 24.49 -53.59 30.66
C ASP A 137 23.39 -54.65 30.84
N LEU A 138 22.24 -54.25 31.40
CA LEU A 138 21.06 -55.11 31.52
C LEU A 138 20.46 -55.36 30.14
N LEU A 139 20.26 -54.33 29.32
CA LEU A 139 19.71 -54.48 27.96
C LEU A 139 20.55 -55.43 27.11
N GLU A 140 21.87 -55.28 27.10
CA GLU A 140 22.78 -56.14 26.35
C GLU A 140 22.68 -57.60 26.82
N LYS A 141 22.64 -57.82 28.14
CA LYS A 141 22.48 -59.15 28.73
C LYS A 141 21.15 -59.81 28.35
N PHE A 142 20.06 -59.02 28.28
CA PHE A 142 18.72 -59.54 27.95
C PHE A 142 18.44 -59.64 26.44
N SER A 143 19.24 -59.01 25.58
CA SER A 143 19.01 -59.00 24.13
C SER A 143 19.71 -60.14 23.37
N GLN A 144 20.44 -61.01 24.06
CA GLN A 144 21.09 -62.17 23.43
C GLN A 144 20.04 -63.23 23.06
N PRO A 145 19.96 -63.65 21.78
CA PRO A 145 19.00 -64.66 21.36
C PRO A 145 19.27 -65.98 22.09
N SER A 146 18.21 -66.59 22.64
CA SER A 146 18.27 -67.91 23.25
C SER A 146 18.36 -68.98 22.15
N ASP A 147 19.32 -69.91 22.26
CA ASP A 147 19.58 -70.99 21.29
C ASP A 147 18.49 -72.10 21.24
N GLU A 148 17.29 -71.88 21.78
CA GLU A 148 16.20 -72.86 21.76
C GLU A 148 15.25 -72.62 20.57
N LYS A 149 15.01 -73.68 19.78
CA LYS A 149 13.99 -73.69 18.72
C LYS A 149 12.60 -73.74 19.35
N ASP A 150 11.74 -72.80 18.94
CA ASP A 150 10.35 -72.70 19.36
C ASP A 150 9.54 -73.99 19.08
N ASP A 151 8.95 -74.53 20.15
CA ASP A 151 7.83 -75.46 20.14
C ASP A 151 6.51 -74.66 20.05
N ASP A 152 5.44 -75.26 19.52
CA ASP A 152 4.14 -74.61 19.28
C ASP A 152 3.70 -73.74 20.49
N GLY A 153 3.38 -72.46 20.22
CA GLY A 153 3.27 -71.40 21.23
C GLY A 153 2.48 -71.80 22.48
N ALA A 154 3.16 -71.77 23.63
CA ALA A 154 2.55 -72.07 24.92
C ALA A 154 1.31 -71.16 25.18
N GLN A 155 0.17 -71.77 25.51
CA GLN A 155 -1.04 -71.04 25.83
C GLN A 155 -0.93 -70.36 27.21
N PHE A 156 -1.51 -69.18 27.38
CA PHE A 156 -1.55 -68.42 28.63
C PHE A 156 -2.76 -67.49 28.71
N SER A 157 -3.14 -67.08 29.93
CA SER A 157 -4.06 -65.96 30.16
C SER A 157 -3.70 -65.17 31.40
N ILE A 158 -3.61 -63.86 31.25
CA ILE A 158 -3.38 -62.91 32.33
C ILE A 158 -4.51 -61.89 32.28
N SER A 159 -5.28 -61.80 33.36
CA SER A 159 -6.37 -60.85 33.52
C SER A 159 -6.00 -59.76 34.53
N ASN A 160 -6.63 -58.59 34.41
CA ASN A 160 -6.54 -57.46 35.32
C ASN A 160 -5.09 -57.06 35.67
N ILE A 161 -4.30 -56.73 34.64
CA ILE A 161 -2.95 -56.19 34.83
C ILE A 161 -3.11 -54.71 35.16
N THR A 162 -2.68 -54.28 36.34
CA THR A 162 -2.81 -52.90 36.80
C THR A 162 -1.51 -52.35 37.35
N ILE A 163 -1.19 -51.11 36.98
CA ILE A 163 -0.18 -50.26 37.62
C ILE A 163 -0.90 -49.05 38.19
N GLN A 164 -0.61 -48.70 39.44
CA GLN A 164 -1.25 -47.58 40.14
C GLN A 164 -0.20 -46.64 40.71
N GLU A 165 -0.38 -45.34 40.45
CA GLU A 165 0.43 -44.25 41.01
C GLU A 165 1.95 -44.44 40.79
N GLY A 166 2.34 -44.88 39.59
CA GLY A 166 3.74 -45.03 39.22
C GLY A 166 4.46 -43.70 38.99
N HIS A 167 5.78 -43.75 39.10
CA HIS A 167 6.68 -42.63 38.89
C HIS A 167 7.88 -43.07 38.03
N PHE A 168 8.13 -42.35 36.96
CA PHE A 168 9.28 -42.56 36.10
C PHE A 168 10.06 -41.26 35.97
N GLU A 169 11.35 -41.33 36.28
CA GLU A 169 12.28 -40.22 36.17
C GLU A 169 13.25 -40.53 35.03
N PHE A 170 13.34 -39.64 34.05
CA PHE A 170 14.28 -39.74 32.94
C PHE A 170 15.23 -38.55 32.93
N ILE A 171 16.50 -38.83 33.29
CA ILE A 171 17.56 -37.83 33.35
C ILE A 171 18.46 -38.03 32.13
N ASP A 172 18.37 -37.13 31.16
CA ASP A 172 19.25 -37.12 29.99
C ASP A 172 20.41 -36.15 30.22
N ARG A 173 21.57 -36.68 30.65
CA ARG A 173 22.79 -35.90 30.88
C ARG A 173 23.43 -35.44 29.56
N HIS A 174 23.20 -36.16 28.47
CA HIS A 174 23.68 -35.78 27.15
C HIS A 174 22.96 -34.54 26.61
N MET A 175 21.64 -34.49 26.79
CA MET A 175 20.78 -33.37 26.41
C MET A 175 20.61 -32.32 27.52
N GLN A 176 21.12 -32.60 28.73
CA GLN A 176 20.99 -31.77 29.94
C GLN A 176 19.53 -31.45 30.29
N THR A 177 18.68 -32.47 30.26
CA THR A 177 17.23 -32.38 30.50
C THR A 177 16.79 -33.41 31.52
N ASP A 178 15.76 -33.07 32.30
CA ASP A 178 15.12 -33.95 33.29
C ASP A 178 13.62 -33.99 32.97
N HIS A 179 13.07 -35.20 32.85
CA HIS A 179 11.66 -35.43 32.61
C HIS A 179 11.07 -36.33 33.69
N GLN A 180 9.95 -35.88 34.25
CA GLN A 180 9.23 -36.62 35.28
C GLN A 180 7.86 -37.04 34.76
N ILE A 181 7.61 -38.35 34.75
CA ILE A 181 6.30 -38.92 34.44
C ILE A 181 5.72 -39.44 35.75
N THR A 182 4.73 -38.75 36.29
CA THR A 182 4.11 -39.06 37.59
C THR A 182 2.68 -39.56 37.42
N GLU A 183 2.10 -40.10 38.49
CA GLU A 183 0.72 -40.60 38.49
C GLU A 183 0.44 -41.62 37.37
N ILE A 184 1.42 -42.48 37.07
CA ILE A 184 1.30 -43.50 36.02
C ILE A 184 0.26 -44.54 36.46
N ASN A 185 -0.84 -44.60 35.72
CA ASN A 185 -1.87 -45.62 35.86
C ASN A 185 -1.98 -46.39 34.55
N LEU A 186 -1.85 -47.71 34.60
CA LEU A 186 -2.01 -48.61 33.46
C LEU A 186 -3.03 -49.67 33.84
N GLY A 187 -3.99 -49.95 32.97
CA GLY A 187 -4.89 -51.09 33.14
C GLY A 187 -5.08 -51.84 31.84
N ILE A 188 -4.77 -53.13 31.87
CA ILE A 188 -5.00 -54.06 30.75
C ILE A 188 -5.99 -55.13 31.23
N PRO A 189 -7.22 -55.18 30.66
CA PRO A 189 -8.27 -56.08 31.14
C PRO A 189 -7.92 -57.56 31.05
N VAL A 190 -7.45 -58.02 29.89
CA VAL A 190 -7.02 -59.40 29.67
C VAL A 190 -6.07 -59.49 28.47
N ILE A 191 -5.04 -60.34 28.59
CA ILE A 191 -4.22 -60.81 27.48
C ILE A 191 -4.27 -62.33 27.51
N ALA A 192 -4.77 -62.96 26.45
CA ALA A 192 -4.86 -64.40 26.33
C ALA A 192 -4.79 -64.85 24.87
N ASN A 193 -4.17 -65.99 24.61
CA ASN A 193 -4.06 -66.61 23.28
C ASN A 193 -4.89 -67.91 23.16
N PHE A 194 -5.95 -68.08 23.97
CA PHE A 194 -6.91 -69.17 23.85
C PHE A 194 -7.95 -68.91 22.74
N ASP A 195 -8.37 -69.94 21.99
CA ASP A 195 -9.34 -69.82 20.87
C ASP A 195 -10.60 -69.00 21.21
N SER A 196 -11.15 -69.12 22.42
CA SER A 196 -12.34 -68.38 22.87
C SER A 196 -12.10 -66.89 23.16
N ALA A 197 -10.85 -66.46 23.28
CA ALA A 197 -10.45 -65.09 23.59
C ALA A 197 -10.03 -64.29 22.35
N LEU A 198 -9.86 -64.93 21.19
CA LEU A 198 -9.31 -64.34 19.96
C LEU A 198 -10.26 -63.37 19.24
N GLU A 199 -11.56 -63.34 19.57
CA GLU A 199 -12.56 -62.55 18.84
C GLU A 199 -12.98 -61.21 19.52
N HIS A 200 -12.53 -60.95 20.76
CA HIS A 200 -12.96 -59.78 21.54
C HIS A 200 -11.95 -58.62 21.50
N TRP A 201 -12.43 -57.38 21.57
CA TRP A 201 -11.59 -56.19 21.72
C TRP A 201 -10.96 -56.13 23.12
N ILE A 202 -9.65 -55.86 23.17
CA ILE A 202 -8.94 -55.53 24.40
C ILE A 202 -8.83 -54.01 24.45
N GLU A 203 -9.31 -53.40 25.54
CA GLU A 203 -9.33 -51.95 25.72
C GLU A 203 -8.38 -51.52 26.86
N PRO A 204 -7.06 -51.40 26.60
CA PRO A 204 -6.13 -50.89 27.59
C PRO A 204 -6.32 -49.38 27.79
N HIS A 205 -6.09 -48.93 29.03
CA HIS A 205 -6.01 -47.51 29.35
C HIS A 205 -4.68 -47.21 30.04
N PHE A 206 -4.11 -46.06 29.71
CA PHE A 206 -2.95 -45.52 30.36
C PHE A 206 -3.16 -44.03 30.62
N SER A 207 -2.81 -43.54 31.80
CA SER A 207 -2.80 -42.11 32.13
C SER A 207 -1.59 -41.78 32.99
N ALA A 208 -1.06 -40.58 32.82
CA ALA A 208 0.07 -40.06 33.59
C ALA A 208 0.09 -38.52 33.54
N LYS A 209 1.00 -37.90 34.29
CA LYS A 209 1.37 -36.49 34.13
C LYS A 209 2.83 -36.41 33.69
N ILE A 210 3.09 -35.85 32.51
CA ILE A 210 4.43 -35.61 31.97
C ILE A 210 4.82 -34.18 32.32
N ASN A 211 5.85 -34.00 33.14
CA ASN A 211 6.30 -32.70 33.66
C ASN A 211 5.15 -31.86 34.26
N GLY A 212 4.19 -32.55 34.90
CA GLY A 212 2.99 -31.95 35.49
C GLY A 212 1.78 -31.84 34.55
N SER A 213 1.96 -31.99 33.24
CA SER A 213 0.87 -31.89 32.24
C SER A 213 0.18 -33.25 32.01
N PRO A 214 -1.17 -33.32 32.03
CA PRO A 214 -1.89 -34.58 31.84
C PRO A 214 -1.68 -35.21 30.46
N PHE A 215 -1.47 -36.52 30.46
CA PHE A 215 -1.36 -37.36 29.28
C PHE A 215 -2.24 -38.60 29.47
N ALA A 216 -3.05 -38.92 28.46
CA ALA A 216 -3.89 -40.11 28.44
C ALA A 216 -3.77 -40.83 27.10
N LEU A 217 -3.80 -42.16 27.20
CA LEU A 217 -3.67 -43.08 26.09
C LEU A 217 -4.77 -44.14 26.23
N GLU A 218 -5.70 -44.17 25.27
CA GLU A 218 -6.79 -45.14 25.24
C GLU A 218 -6.60 -46.03 24.00
N GLY A 219 -6.49 -47.35 24.20
CA GLY A 219 -6.29 -48.30 23.12
C GLY A 219 -7.49 -49.19 22.89
N LYS A 220 -7.65 -49.69 21.67
CA LYS A 220 -8.48 -50.86 21.32
C LYS A 220 -7.67 -51.76 20.41
N LEU A 221 -7.48 -53.03 20.75
CA LEU A 221 -6.71 -53.95 19.91
C LEU A 221 -7.36 -55.33 19.74
N ARG A 222 -7.11 -55.93 18.57
CA ARG A 222 -7.36 -57.33 18.22
C ARG A 222 -6.07 -57.94 17.66
N PRO A 223 -5.12 -58.31 18.53
CA PRO A 223 -3.77 -58.70 18.12
C PRO A 223 -3.70 -60.12 17.50
N PHE A 224 -4.76 -60.92 17.66
CA PHE A 224 -4.81 -62.31 17.20
C PHE A 224 -5.87 -62.58 16.13
N THR A 225 -6.50 -61.54 15.57
CA THR A 225 -7.43 -61.66 14.43
C THR A 225 -6.71 -61.50 13.10
N VAL A 226 -7.40 -61.82 12.00
CA VAL A 226 -6.98 -61.54 10.62
C VAL A 226 -8.04 -60.65 9.98
N PRO A 227 -7.74 -59.37 9.66
CA PRO A 227 -6.48 -58.67 9.92
C PRO A 227 -6.23 -58.39 11.42
N GLN A 228 -4.98 -58.11 11.76
CA GLN A 228 -4.61 -57.55 13.06
C GLN A 228 -4.95 -56.07 13.07
N GLU A 229 -5.64 -55.62 14.11
CA GLU A 229 -6.10 -54.24 14.20
C GLU A 229 -5.79 -53.63 15.57
N ALA A 230 -5.39 -52.36 15.55
CA ALA A 230 -5.25 -51.57 16.76
C ALA A 230 -5.66 -50.12 16.49
N THR A 231 -6.29 -49.51 17.48
CA THR A 231 -6.62 -48.08 17.52
C THR A 231 -6.06 -47.50 18.80
N LEU A 232 -5.39 -46.35 18.71
CA LEU A 232 -4.73 -45.69 19.83
C LEU A 232 -5.08 -44.21 19.84
N ALA A 233 -5.84 -43.77 20.84
CA ALA A 233 -6.16 -42.37 21.06
C ALA A 233 -5.11 -41.74 21.98
N LEU A 234 -4.41 -40.73 21.46
CA LEU A 234 -3.33 -39.96 22.08
C LEU A 234 -3.88 -38.58 22.50
N LYS A 235 -4.12 -38.41 23.80
CA LYS A 235 -4.65 -37.16 24.37
C LYS A 235 -3.56 -36.44 25.16
N PHE A 236 -3.11 -35.31 24.64
CA PHE A 236 -2.19 -34.40 25.31
C PHE A 236 -2.96 -33.15 25.75
N ASN A 237 -2.71 -32.68 26.98
CA ASN A 237 -3.32 -31.45 27.50
C ASN A 237 -2.23 -30.52 28.02
N LYS A 238 -2.06 -29.38 27.33
CA LYS A 238 -1.14 -28.30 27.68
C LYS A 238 0.31 -28.76 27.94
N ILE A 239 0.88 -29.54 27.04
CA ILE A 239 2.30 -29.93 27.09
C ILE A 239 3.16 -28.72 26.68
N ASP A 240 4.11 -28.30 27.52
CA ASP A 240 5.04 -27.21 27.19
C ASP A 240 6.13 -27.71 26.23
N LEU A 241 6.12 -27.22 24.99
CA LEU A 241 7.07 -27.63 23.96
C LEU A 241 8.47 -27.04 24.14
N SER A 242 8.62 -26.00 24.96
CA SER A 242 9.93 -25.40 25.23
C SER A 242 10.86 -26.33 26.02
N GLU A 243 10.29 -27.28 26.77
CA GLU A 243 11.06 -28.31 27.49
C GLU A 243 11.62 -29.41 26.58
N PHE A 244 11.12 -29.51 25.33
CA PHE A 244 11.48 -30.57 24.39
C PHE A 244 12.32 -30.06 23.19
N ASP A 245 12.68 -28.78 23.15
CA ASP A 245 13.39 -28.14 22.04
C ASP A 245 14.72 -28.83 21.70
N ARG A 246 15.40 -29.39 22.70
CA ARG A 246 16.68 -30.10 22.53
C ARG A 246 16.52 -31.42 21.79
N TYR A 247 15.39 -32.12 21.96
CA TYR A 247 15.14 -33.39 21.30
C TYR A 247 14.76 -33.22 19.82
N ALA A 248 14.26 -32.05 19.46
CA ALA A 248 13.90 -31.68 18.09
C ALA A 248 14.53 -30.33 17.73
N PRO A 249 15.86 -30.29 17.49
CA PRO A 249 16.57 -29.03 17.29
C PRO A 249 16.05 -28.31 16.03
N LEU A 250 15.63 -27.06 16.22
CA LEU A 250 15.27 -26.18 15.12
C LEU A 250 16.52 -25.76 14.32
N PRO A 251 16.38 -25.36 13.03
CA PRO A 251 17.48 -24.82 12.25
C PRO A 251 18.20 -23.68 12.98
N GLN A 252 19.52 -23.61 12.82
CA GLN A 252 20.34 -22.61 13.50
C GLN A 252 19.86 -21.18 13.14
N GLY A 253 19.52 -20.39 14.17
CA GLY A 253 18.96 -19.05 14.02
C GLY A 253 17.43 -18.97 14.22
N ILE A 254 16.74 -20.11 14.29
CA ILE A 254 15.33 -20.20 14.65
C ILE A 254 15.22 -20.76 16.07
N ARG A 255 14.44 -20.11 16.95
CA ARG A 255 14.22 -20.54 18.34
C ARG A 255 12.75 -20.52 18.71
N LEU A 256 12.30 -21.57 19.39
CA LEU A 256 11.00 -21.61 20.05
C LEU A 256 11.12 -20.89 21.40
N LEU A 257 10.34 -19.83 21.60
CA LEU A 257 10.31 -19.07 22.86
C LEU A 257 9.21 -19.57 23.81
N SER A 258 8.08 -20.01 23.26
CA SER A 258 6.96 -20.61 23.99
C SER A 258 6.05 -21.39 23.05
N GLY A 259 5.30 -22.35 23.59
CA GLY A 259 4.22 -23.04 22.87
C GLY A 259 3.66 -24.20 23.68
N PHE A 260 2.33 -24.27 23.82
CA PHE A 260 1.65 -25.35 24.54
C PHE A 260 0.86 -26.24 23.57
N LEU A 261 1.03 -27.55 23.67
CA LEU A 261 0.42 -28.56 22.82
C LEU A 261 -0.79 -29.20 23.51
N ASP A 262 -1.94 -29.10 22.85
CA ASP A 262 -3.11 -29.94 23.07
C ASP A 262 -3.33 -30.85 21.86
N SER A 263 -3.78 -32.07 22.08
CA SER A 263 -4.02 -33.01 20.98
C SER A 263 -5.08 -34.03 21.36
N ASP A 264 -5.87 -34.40 20.36
CA ASP A 264 -6.78 -35.54 20.36
C ASP A 264 -6.58 -36.28 19.04
N LEU A 265 -5.58 -37.18 19.04
CA LEU A 265 -5.10 -37.87 17.86
C LEU A 265 -5.46 -39.35 17.94
N LEU A 266 -5.93 -39.91 16.84
CA LEU A 266 -6.29 -41.32 16.71
C LEU A 266 -5.36 -41.99 15.70
N VAL A 267 -4.53 -42.92 16.16
CA VAL A 267 -3.71 -43.79 15.33
C VAL A 267 -4.49 -45.07 15.07
N THR A 268 -4.71 -45.42 13.80
CA THR A 268 -5.30 -46.70 13.40
C THR A 268 -4.25 -47.53 12.69
N PHE A 269 -4.09 -48.77 13.13
CA PHE A 269 -3.20 -49.76 12.58
C PHE A 269 -4.03 -50.94 12.07
N THR A 270 -3.75 -51.38 10.84
CA THR A 270 -4.33 -52.57 10.25
C THR A 270 -3.26 -53.34 9.50
N GLN A 271 -3.16 -54.65 9.74
CA GLN A 271 -2.21 -55.51 9.05
C GLN A 271 -2.89 -56.81 8.60
N GLU A 272 -2.95 -57.01 7.29
CA GLU A 272 -3.31 -58.28 6.67
C GLU A 272 -2.08 -59.20 6.58
N PRO A 273 -2.26 -60.53 6.61
CA PRO A 273 -1.19 -61.48 6.35
C PRO A 273 -0.52 -61.20 4.99
N ASP A 274 0.80 -61.26 4.95
CA ASP A 274 1.62 -61.02 3.75
C ASP A 274 1.49 -59.62 3.11
N GLN A 275 0.84 -58.65 3.78
CA GLN A 275 0.79 -57.25 3.34
C GLN A 275 1.55 -56.32 4.28
N ALA A 276 2.01 -55.20 3.75
CA ALA A 276 2.58 -54.13 4.57
C ALA A 276 1.51 -53.56 5.51
N PRO A 277 1.84 -53.22 6.76
CA PRO A 277 0.90 -52.61 7.68
C PRO A 277 0.43 -51.26 7.13
N ILE A 278 -0.81 -50.89 7.43
CA ILE A 278 -1.38 -49.58 7.15
C ILE A 278 -1.48 -48.84 8.48
N ILE A 279 -0.90 -47.63 8.53
CA ILE A 279 -0.92 -46.78 9.72
C ILE A 279 -1.48 -45.42 9.33
N VAL A 280 -2.68 -45.11 9.83
CA VAL A 280 -3.38 -43.85 9.55
C VAL A 280 -3.50 -43.04 10.84
N LEU A 281 -3.12 -41.77 10.76
CA LEU A 281 -3.27 -40.80 11.83
C LEU A 281 -4.41 -39.82 11.47
N THR A 282 -5.34 -39.63 12.39
CA THR A 282 -6.47 -38.69 12.27
C THR A 282 -6.65 -37.91 13.58
N GLY A 283 -7.41 -36.80 13.55
CA GLY A 283 -7.73 -36.04 14.75
C GLY A 283 -7.28 -34.58 14.68
N ASN A 284 -7.16 -33.91 15.82
CA ASN A 284 -6.82 -32.50 15.89
C ASN A 284 -5.66 -32.24 16.86
N THR A 285 -4.84 -31.28 16.51
CA THR A 285 -3.74 -30.77 17.34
C THR A 285 -3.84 -29.25 17.40
N LYS A 286 -3.66 -28.70 18.59
CA LYS A 286 -3.73 -27.26 18.85
C LYS A 286 -2.47 -26.82 19.57
N LEU A 287 -1.82 -25.80 19.02
CA LEU A 287 -0.68 -25.12 19.60
C LEU A 287 -1.13 -23.75 20.09
N GLN A 288 -0.94 -23.47 21.38
CA GLN A 288 -1.33 -22.21 22.00
C GLN A 288 -0.11 -21.38 22.35
N GLN A 289 -0.22 -20.06 22.23
CA GLN A 289 0.81 -19.09 22.62
C GLN A 289 2.18 -19.41 21.98
N LEU A 290 2.15 -19.75 20.69
CA LEU A 290 3.36 -20.08 19.93
C LEU A 290 4.15 -18.79 19.68
N ALA A 291 5.38 -18.73 20.18
CA ALA A 291 6.29 -17.64 19.91
C ALA A 291 7.59 -18.17 19.32
N ILE A 292 7.97 -17.69 18.14
CA ILE A 292 9.17 -18.09 17.42
C ILE A 292 10.02 -16.86 17.16
N LYS A 293 11.34 -16.98 17.40
CA LYS A 293 12.32 -15.97 17.00
C LYS A 293 13.10 -16.48 15.79
N ASP A 294 13.19 -15.67 14.74
CA ASP A 294 13.96 -15.97 13.54
C ASP A 294 15.02 -14.87 13.32
N THR A 295 16.28 -15.28 13.31
CA THR A 295 17.45 -14.43 13.04
C THR A 295 18.19 -14.85 11.77
N THR A 296 17.58 -15.68 10.93
CA THR A 296 18.17 -16.17 9.67
C THR A 296 17.94 -15.25 8.48
N VAL A 297 17.14 -14.19 8.68
CA VAL A 297 16.72 -13.24 7.66
C VAL A 297 17.35 -11.84 7.85
N ALA A 298 17.39 -11.05 6.77
CA ALA A 298 18.00 -9.72 6.71
C ALA A 298 17.43 -8.73 7.74
N ALA A 299 16.18 -8.94 8.18
CA ALA A 299 15.55 -8.23 9.28
C ALA A 299 14.96 -9.25 10.30
N PRO A 300 15.68 -9.56 11.40
CA PRO A 300 15.20 -10.49 12.42
C PRO A 300 13.85 -10.10 13.00
N TYR A 301 13.02 -11.10 13.31
CA TYR A 301 11.67 -10.89 13.81
C TYR A 301 11.27 -11.94 14.85
N ARG A 302 10.26 -11.59 15.64
CA ARG A 302 9.51 -12.51 16.49
C ARG A 302 8.12 -12.70 15.89
N THR A 303 7.74 -13.95 15.69
CA THR A 303 6.38 -14.32 15.34
C THR A 303 5.64 -14.74 16.60
N ASN A 304 4.47 -14.18 16.83
CA ASN A 304 3.52 -14.66 17.83
C ASN A 304 2.28 -15.20 17.11
N VAL A 305 1.83 -16.39 17.49
CA VAL A 305 0.58 -16.99 17.04
C VAL A 305 -0.19 -17.39 18.29
N LYS A 306 -1.37 -16.79 18.50
CA LYS A 306 -2.18 -17.13 19.68
C LYS A 306 -2.60 -18.60 19.66
N GLU A 307 -3.02 -19.07 18.49
CA GLU A 307 -3.54 -20.42 18.32
C GLU A 307 -3.26 -20.94 16.90
N LEU A 308 -2.64 -22.12 16.80
CA LEU A 308 -2.47 -22.87 15.56
C LEU A 308 -3.19 -24.21 15.71
N ASN A 309 -4.27 -24.38 14.96
CA ASN A 309 -5.03 -25.62 14.84
C ASN A 309 -4.58 -26.39 13.60
N ILE A 310 -4.25 -27.66 13.79
CA ILE A 310 -3.84 -28.61 12.77
C ILE A 310 -4.84 -29.77 12.81
N GLY A 311 -5.67 -29.89 11.78
CA GLY A 311 -6.63 -30.98 11.61
C GLY A 311 -6.05 -32.04 10.67
N LEU A 312 -5.95 -33.28 11.15
CA LEU A 312 -5.48 -34.42 10.38
C LEU A 312 -6.70 -35.23 9.93
N THR A 313 -7.09 -35.10 8.66
CA THR A 313 -8.25 -35.84 8.12
C THR A 313 -7.86 -37.27 7.78
N GLN A 314 -6.69 -37.44 7.15
CA GLN A 314 -6.10 -38.73 6.84
C GLN A 314 -4.61 -38.52 6.61
N VAL A 315 -3.76 -38.98 7.52
CA VAL A 315 -2.30 -38.97 7.32
C VAL A 315 -1.82 -40.41 7.30
N ASP A 316 -1.47 -40.90 6.12
CA ASP A 316 -0.94 -42.24 5.92
C ASP A 316 0.57 -42.23 6.19
N LEU A 317 0.99 -42.75 7.35
CA LEU A 317 2.39 -42.77 7.76
C LEU A 317 3.24 -43.71 6.92
N MET A 318 2.60 -44.66 6.22
CA MET A 318 3.23 -45.60 5.30
C MET A 318 3.34 -45.04 3.89
N ARG A 319 2.85 -43.82 3.65
CA ARG A 319 2.97 -43.05 2.39
C ARG A 319 2.34 -43.77 1.19
N ASN A 320 1.35 -44.62 1.42
CA ASN A 320 0.63 -45.34 0.38
C ASN A 320 -0.47 -44.49 -0.27
N ASN A 321 -1.11 -43.62 0.51
CA ASN A 321 -2.18 -42.73 0.08
C ASN A 321 -1.82 -41.25 0.30
N PRO A 322 -2.44 -40.32 -0.44
CA PRO A 322 -2.25 -38.88 -0.21
C PRO A 322 -2.72 -38.47 1.18
N SER A 323 -1.87 -37.73 1.90
CA SER A 323 -2.21 -37.19 3.22
C SER A 323 -3.01 -35.90 3.09
N GLN A 324 -4.02 -35.71 3.95
CA GLN A 324 -4.90 -34.54 3.98
C GLN A 324 -4.84 -33.84 5.34
N ILE A 325 -4.42 -32.58 5.31
CA ILE A 325 -4.20 -31.74 6.49
C ILE A 325 -4.98 -30.44 6.33
N LYS A 326 -5.62 -29.96 7.38
CA LYS A 326 -6.22 -28.63 7.49
C LYS A 326 -5.41 -27.79 8.47
N LEU A 327 -5.16 -26.54 8.13
CA LEU A 327 -4.42 -25.63 9.00
C LEU A 327 -5.23 -24.35 9.24
N LYS A 328 -5.27 -23.90 10.49
CA LYS A 328 -5.87 -22.62 10.87
C LYS A 328 -5.01 -21.95 11.93
N MET A 329 -4.55 -20.73 11.68
CA MET A 329 -3.87 -19.88 12.65
C MET A 329 -4.76 -18.69 12.99
N ASP A 330 -4.87 -18.36 14.28
CA ASP A 330 -5.58 -17.18 14.77
C ASP A 330 -4.59 -16.20 15.43
N GLN A 331 -4.76 -14.91 15.14
CA GLN A 331 -3.91 -13.80 15.61
C GLN A 331 -2.42 -14.05 15.37
N VAL A 332 -2.00 -13.94 14.12
CA VAL A 332 -0.59 -14.02 13.71
C VAL A 332 -0.01 -12.62 13.68
N GLU A 333 1.09 -12.41 14.39
CA GLU A 333 1.80 -11.13 14.45
C GLU A 333 3.29 -11.35 14.21
N LEU A 334 3.87 -10.61 13.27
CA LEU A 334 5.32 -10.53 13.07
C LEU A 334 5.80 -9.15 13.54
N THR A 335 6.62 -9.15 14.59
CA THR A 335 7.22 -7.95 15.17
C THR A 335 8.72 -7.97 14.91
N ARG A 336 9.26 -6.90 14.32
CA ARG A 336 10.71 -6.77 14.09
C ARG A 336 11.45 -6.71 15.41
N GLU A 337 12.66 -7.23 15.44
CA GLU A 337 13.50 -7.14 16.64
C GLU A 337 13.80 -5.67 16.98
N GLY A 338 13.38 -5.22 18.17
CA GLY A 338 13.54 -3.85 18.65
C GLY A 338 12.33 -2.93 18.47
N GLU A 339 11.29 -3.36 17.74
CA GLU A 339 10.04 -2.62 17.56
C GLU A 339 8.93 -3.16 18.50
N SER A 340 7.98 -2.29 18.88
CA SER A 340 6.82 -2.68 19.69
C SER A 340 5.57 -2.98 18.88
N GLU A 341 5.45 -2.41 17.67
CA GLU A 341 4.31 -2.63 16.78
C GLU A 341 4.61 -3.76 15.78
N PRO A 342 3.62 -4.60 15.45
CA PRO A 342 3.81 -5.64 14.44
C PRO A 342 3.96 -5.00 13.06
N ALA A 343 4.99 -5.41 12.32
CA ALA A 343 5.17 -5.04 10.91
C ALA A 343 4.10 -5.68 10.01
N LEU A 344 3.61 -6.85 10.43
CA LEU A 344 2.55 -7.59 9.79
C LEU A 344 1.67 -8.24 10.86
N SER A 345 0.36 -8.10 10.72
CA SER A 345 -0.61 -8.81 11.55
C SER A 345 -1.76 -9.38 10.72
N LEU A 346 -2.28 -10.54 11.12
CA LEU A 346 -3.41 -11.23 10.50
C LEU A 346 -4.38 -11.66 11.60
N ALA A 347 -5.67 -11.42 11.41
CA ALA A 347 -6.66 -11.95 12.33
C ALA A 347 -6.75 -13.48 12.23
N GLN A 348 -6.68 -14.00 11.00
CA GLN A 348 -6.77 -15.42 10.73
C GLN A 348 -6.08 -15.82 9.42
N LEU A 349 -5.43 -16.98 9.42
CA LEU A 349 -4.93 -17.68 8.23
C LEU A 349 -5.55 -19.08 8.21
N ILE A 350 -6.28 -19.42 7.14
CA ILE A 350 -6.87 -20.75 6.95
C ILE A 350 -6.28 -21.37 5.69
N ILE A 351 -5.86 -22.63 5.77
CA ILE A 351 -5.64 -23.49 4.61
C ILE A 351 -6.60 -24.66 4.75
N ASP A 352 -7.69 -24.65 3.97
CA ASP A 352 -8.82 -25.57 4.17
C ASP A 352 -8.41 -27.03 3.97
N ARG A 353 -7.55 -27.28 2.99
CA ARG A 353 -6.99 -28.61 2.71
C ARG A 353 -5.62 -28.49 2.04
N ILE A 354 -4.65 -29.15 2.65
CA ILE A 354 -3.32 -29.44 2.13
C ILE A 354 -3.30 -30.93 1.79
N GLN A 355 -3.12 -31.26 0.53
CA GLN A 355 -2.97 -32.63 0.07
C GLN A 355 -1.50 -32.89 -0.30
N ILE A 356 -0.88 -33.86 0.37
CA ILE A 356 0.51 -34.26 0.14
C ILE A 356 0.49 -35.64 -0.52
N ASP A 357 0.83 -35.70 -1.80
CA ASP A 357 0.99 -36.93 -2.55
C ASP A 357 2.48 -37.24 -2.74
N THR A 358 2.98 -38.19 -1.97
CA THR A 358 4.37 -38.64 -1.99
C THR A 358 4.73 -39.44 -3.22
N LYS A 359 3.75 -40.11 -3.87
CA LYS A 359 3.99 -40.87 -5.12
C LYS A 359 4.15 -39.92 -6.28
N LEU A 360 3.31 -38.88 -6.35
CA LEU A 360 3.35 -37.85 -7.38
C LEU A 360 4.34 -36.71 -7.08
N HIS A 361 5.00 -36.72 -5.90
CA HIS A 361 5.84 -35.61 -5.42
C HIS A 361 5.11 -34.26 -5.56
N ARG A 362 3.85 -34.21 -5.12
CA ARG A 362 2.96 -33.06 -5.32
C ARG A 362 2.30 -32.63 -4.04
N ILE A 363 2.36 -31.33 -3.77
CA ILE A 363 1.62 -30.67 -2.70
C ILE A 363 0.56 -29.77 -3.33
N THR A 364 -0.70 -29.96 -2.93
CA THR A 364 -1.81 -29.13 -3.40
C THR A 364 -2.47 -28.42 -2.22
N LEU A 365 -2.55 -27.09 -2.29
CA LEU A 365 -3.32 -26.26 -1.37
C LEU A 365 -4.63 -25.89 -2.06
N GLU A 366 -5.77 -26.29 -1.49
CA GLU A 366 -7.09 -26.01 -2.08
C GLU A 366 -7.46 -24.52 -1.96
N GLU A 367 -7.81 -24.05 -0.76
CA GLU A 367 -8.13 -22.64 -0.52
C GLU A 367 -7.31 -22.12 0.67
N THR A 368 -6.60 -21.03 0.44
CA THR A 368 -5.83 -20.30 1.45
C THR A 368 -6.47 -18.94 1.68
N VAL A 369 -6.98 -18.67 2.88
CA VAL A 369 -7.64 -17.41 3.26
C VAL A 369 -6.77 -16.65 4.26
N LEU A 370 -6.45 -15.40 3.92
CA LEU A 370 -5.80 -14.43 4.80
C LEU A 370 -6.85 -13.38 5.18
N ASP A 371 -7.31 -13.38 6.43
CA ASP A 371 -8.32 -12.45 6.93
C ASP A 371 -7.68 -11.29 7.68
N ARG A 372 -8.08 -10.06 7.32
CA ARG A 372 -7.69 -8.80 7.95
C ARG A 372 -6.18 -8.67 8.14
N LEU A 373 -5.44 -8.88 7.04
CA LEU A 373 -4.02 -8.53 6.98
C LEU A 373 -3.87 -7.03 7.21
N ASN A 374 -3.05 -6.61 8.17
CA ASN A 374 -2.69 -5.22 8.39
C ASN A 374 -1.17 -5.09 8.33
N THR A 375 -0.67 -4.24 7.43
CA THR A 375 0.76 -4.05 7.22
C THR A 375 1.07 -2.69 6.60
N THR A 376 2.29 -2.23 6.82
CA THR A 376 2.86 -1.03 6.17
C THR A 376 3.98 -1.47 5.24
N LEU A 377 3.84 -1.13 3.96
CA LEU A 377 4.82 -1.37 2.91
C LEU A 377 5.61 -0.09 2.67
N ARG A 378 6.91 -0.08 2.99
CA ARG A 378 7.77 1.10 2.80
C ARG A 378 8.78 0.83 1.71
N ARG A 379 8.80 1.71 0.71
CA ARG A 379 9.89 1.79 -0.26
C ARG A 379 10.94 2.73 0.30
N GLU A 380 12.07 2.16 0.70
CA GLU A 380 13.20 2.87 1.28
C GLU A 380 13.86 3.81 0.26
N SER A 381 14.68 4.75 0.73
CA SER A 381 15.43 5.67 -0.14
C SER A 381 16.39 4.95 -1.13
N SER A 382 16.76 3.71 -0.84
CA SER A 382 17.51 2.82 -1.75
C SER A 382 16.65 2.23 -2.89
N GLY A 383 15.33 2.42 -2.85
CA GLY A 383 14.37 1.81 -3.76
C GLY A 383 13.94 0.38 -3.38
N GLN A 384 14.51 -0.21 -2.32
CA GLN A 384 14.13 -1.51 -1.79
C GLN A 384 12.83 -1.45 -0.98
N ILE A 385 12.12 -2.57 -0.91
CA ILE A 385 10.91 -2.73 -0.10
C ILE A 385 11.27 -3.32 1.26
N ASP A 386 10.86 -2.67 2.35
CA ASP A 386 11.24 -3.04 3.71
C ASP A 386 10.72 -4.42 4.15
N LEU A 387 9.50 -4.80 3.77
CA LEU A 387 8.91 -6.10 4.08
C LEU A 387 9.66 -7.28 3.43
N ALA A 388 10.32 -7.07 2.28
CA ALA A 388 11.07 -8.15 1.62
C ALA A 388 12.22 -8.67 2.50
N ARG A 389 12.81 -7.79 3.32
CA ARG A 389 13.92 -8.12 4.23
C ARG A 389 13.51 -9.06 5.36
N LEU A 390 12.21 -9.18 5.67
CA LEU A 390 11.70 -10.15 6.65
C LEU A 390 11.79 -11.59 6.14
N PHE A 391 11.95 -11.79 4.84
CA PHE A 391 11.97 -13.12 4.20
C PHE A 391 13.25 -13.36 3.38
N GLU A 392 14.14 -12.37 3.30
CA GLU A 392 15.42 -12.46 2.62
C GLU A 392 16.43 -13.20 3.50
N PRO A 393 16.95 -14.37 3.10
CA PRO A 393 17.92 -15.12 3.91
C PRO A 393 19.27 -14.41 3.96
N ILE A 394 19.94 -14.42 5.12
CA ILE A 394 21.34 -13.98 5.26
C ILE A 394 22.24 -15.18 4.99
N ASP A 395 23.10 -15.10 3.96
CA ASP A 395 24.11 -16.12 3.69
C ASP A 395 25.04 -16.32 4.90
N ALA A 396 25.51 -17.54 5.13
CA ALA A 396 26.36 -17.90 6.29
C ALA A 396 27.65 -17.08 6.43
N GLN A 397 28.08 -16.34 5.39
CA GLN A 397 29.21 -15.40 5.45
C GLN A 397 28.85 -14.02 6.04
N GLY A 398 27.57 -13.62 6.02
CA GLY A 398 27.08 -12.35 6.59
C GLY A 398 26.97 -12.36 8.12
N GLN A 399 26.82 -13.53 8.74
CA GLN A 399 26.70 -13.66 10.20
C GLN A 399 27.96 -13.17 10.95
N THR A 400 29.13 -13.19 10.33
CA THR A 400 30.40 -12.75 10.95
C THR A 400 30.53 -11.23 11.05
N GLN A 401 29.87 -10.45 10.18
CA GLN A 401 29.95 -8.98 10.20
C GLN A 401 28.96 -8.34 11.18
N THR A 402 27.74 -8.89 11.30
CA THR A 402 26.73 -8.35 12.21
C THR A 402 27.09 -8.55 13.69
N GLN A 403 27.75 -9.68 14.03
CA GLN A 403 28.26 -9.90 15.39
C GLN A 403 29.44 -8.99 15.76
N ALA A 404 30.28 -8.62 14.78
CA ALA A 404 31.40 -7.70 14.99
C ALA A 404 30.94 -6.25 15.26
N GLN A 405 29.85 -5.80 14.64
CA GLN A 405 29.30 -4.45 14.86
C GLN A 405 28.52 -4.32 16.18
N ILE A 406 27.83 -5.39 16.62
CA ILE A 406 27.10 -5.37 17.91
C ILE A 406 28.06 -5.41 19.12
N GLN A 407 29.24 -6.03 19.00
CA GLN A 407 30.25 -5.99 20.07
C GLN A 407 30.99 -4.65 20.16
N ALA A 408 31.15 -3.92 19.05
CA ALA A 408 31.77 -2.59 19.06
C ALA A 408 30.88 -1.51 19.70
N ALA A 409 29.55 -1.66 19.65
CA ALA A 409 28.60 -0.68 20.19
C ALA A 409 28.42 -0.74 21.72
N LYS A 410 29.02 -1.72 22.42
CA LYS A 410 28.82 -1.94 23.86
C LYS A 410 29.99 -1.54 24.76
N VAL A 411 30.99 -0.84 24.24
CA VAL A 411 32.14 -0.34 25.01
C VAL A 411 32.12 1.18 25.06
N GLU A 412 31.27 1.72 25.93
CA GLU A 412 31.30 3.13 26.32
C GLU A 412 32.29 3.28 27.48
N VAL A 413 33.52 3.71 27.17
CA VAL A 413 34.56 3.98 28.18
C VAL A 413 34.33 5.37 28.77
N GLN A 414 34.04 5.40 30.08
CA GLN A 414 34.07 6.62 30.90
C GLN A 414 35.43 7.34 30.76
N LYS A 415 35.41 8.57 30.24
CA LYS A 415 36.58 9.46 30.23
C LYS A 415 36.79 10.09 31.61
N SER A 416 37.81 9.64 32.33
CA SER A 416 38.42 10.39 33.43
C SER A 416 39.55 11.29 32.91
N ILE A 417 39.48 12.56 33.26
CA ILE A 417 40.39 13.66 32.90
C ILE A 417 41.73 13.52 33.65
N PRO A 418 42.89 13.80 33.00
CA PRO A 418 44.07 14.28 33.73
C PRO A 418 44.55 15.67 33.26
N ILE A 419 44.90 16.50 34.25
CA ILE A 419 45.49 17.84 34.18
C ILE A 419 47.02 17.73 33.92
N PRO A 420 47.67 18.69 33.22
CA PRO A 420 48.97 18.51 32.59
C PRO A 420 50.18 18.98 33.43
N GLY A 421 51.37 18.43 33.16
CA GLY A 421 52.64 18.93 33.74
C GLY A 421 53.95 18.40 33.14
N ARG A 422 54.63 19.28 32.37
CA ARG A 422 56.09 19.45 32.12
C ARG A 422 56.89 18.45 31.22
N LYS A 423 57.15 18.95 29.98
CA LYS A 423 58.37 19.03 29.10
C LYS A 423 59.77 18.55 29.61
N PRO A 424 60.84 18.40 28.77
CA PRO A 424 61.01 18.65 27.31
C PRO A 424 61.82 17.58 26.50
N ALA A 425 61.99 17.90 25.20
CA ALA A 425 62.69 17.25 24.09
C ALA A 425 64.19 16.87 24.26
N TYR A 426 64.72 16.01 23.36
CA TYR A 426 65.78 16.30 22.37
C TYR A 426 66.18 15.04 21.55
N SER A 427 66.23 15.20 20.21
CA SER A 427 67.24 14.74 19.21
C SER A 427 67.77 13.28 19.25
N ASN A 428 68.19 12.60 18.18
CA ASN A 428 68.50 12.94 16.80
C ASN A 428 68.80 11.62 16.04
N ALA A 429 68.60 11.67 14.72
CA ALA A 429 69.40 11.03 13.66
C ALA A 429 69.58 9.50 13.60
N GLY A 430 69.26 8.95 12.42
CA GLY A 430 70.33 8.31 11.62
C GLY A 430 70.06 6.96 10.97
N VAL A 431 69.87 7.02 9.64
CA VAL A 431 70.47 6.12 8.62
C VAL A 431 69.81 4.76 8.31
N LYS A 432 69.62 4.54 7.00
CA LYS A 432 69.24 3.29 6.30
C LYS A 432 70.46 2.55 5.72
N ALA A 433 70.21 1.29 5.31
CA ALA A 433 70.95 0.36 4.42
C ALA A 433 71.81 -0.68 5.17
N ALA A 434 71.92 -1.97 4.79
CA ALA A 434 71.61 -2.71 3.57
C ALA A 434 71.46 -4.25 3.83
N GLU A 435 71.16 -4.99 2.75
CA GLU A 435 70.88 -6.43 2.57
C GLU A 435 71.98 -7.46 2.91
N ASN A 436 71.54 -8.72 3.11
CA ASN A 436 72.04 -10.02 2.57
C ASN A 436 71.82 -11.15 3.63
N LYS A 437 71.56 -12.44 3.33
CA LYS A 437 71.63 -13.26 2.11
C LYS A 437 70.90 -14.61 2.33
N SER A 438 70.60 -15.25 1.19
CA SER A 438 70.01 -16.57 0.91
C SER A 438 70.84 -17.81 1.31
N THR A 439 70.17 -18.98 1.52
CA THR A 439 70.43 -20.36 0.98
C THR A 439 69.65 -21.41 1.82
N GLN A 440 69.15 -22.59 1.38
CA GLN A 440 68.87 -23.26 0.09
C GLN A 440 68.10 -24.58 0.39
N ASP A 441 67.23 -25.01 -0.55
CA ASP A 441 66.72 -26.37 -0.90
C ASP A 441 66.57 -27.54 0.10
N THR A 442 65.38 -28.16 0.09
CA THR A 442 65.21 -29.57 -0.35
C THR A 442 63.76 -29.94 -0.68
N SER A 443 63.60 -30.61 -1.82
CA SER A 443 62.37 -31.19 -2.38
C SER A 443 62.05 -32.58 -1.81
N ILE A 444 60.77 -32.84 -1.48
CA ILE A 444 60.15 -34.18 -1.58
C ILE A 444 58.62 -34.07 -1.60
N THR A 445 58.01 -34.53 -2.70
CA THR A 445 56.58 -34.85 -2.81
C THR A 445 56.27 -36.10 -1.97
N PRO A 446 55.08 -36.19 -1.35
CA PRO A 446 54.31 -37.42 -1.53
C PRO A 446 52.80 -37.22 -1.69
N SER A 447 52.29 -37.92 -2.70
CA SER A 447 51.04 -38.68 -2.74
C SER A 447 49.70 -37.98 -2.53
N ALA A 448 49.04 -37.77 -3.66
CA ALA A 448 47.60 -37.91 -3.81
C ALA A 448 47.08 -39.15 -3.06
N HIS A 449 46.36 -38.94 -1.96
CA HIS A 449 45.28 -39.81 -1.58
C HIS A 449 44.01 -39.15 -2.08
N ALA A 450 43.53 -39.67 -3.21
CA ALA A 450 42.18 -39.44 -3.69
C ALA A 450 41.21 -39.72 -2.53
N ARG A 451 40.68 -38.65 -1.92
CA ARG A 451 39.39 -38.72 -1.26
C ARG A 451 38.43 -39.08 -2.39
N LYS A 452 38.13 -40.37 -2.48
CA LYS A 452 37.07 -40.93 -3.29
C LYS A 452 35.84 -40.08 -3.00
N GLU A 453 35.50 -39.20 -3.95
CA GLU A 453 34.19 -38.59 -3.99
C GLU A 453 33.21 -39.77 -3.88
N ILE A 454 32.45 -39.77 -2.79
CA ILE A 454 31.21 -40.52 -2.75
C ILE A 454 30.47 -40.01 -3.99
N PRO A 455 30.14 -40.87 -4.97
CA PRO A 455 29.34 -40.42 -6.09
C PRO A 455 28.11 -39.80 -5.48
N SER A 456 27.87 -38.52 -5.77
CA SER A 456 26.54 -37.96 -5.66
C SER A 456 25.67 -38.86 -6.51
N SER A 457 24.94 -39.75 -5.85
CA SER A 457 23.76 -40.38 -6.40
C SER A 457 22.80 -39.22 -6.67
N ASN A 458 22.97 -38.61 -7.85
CA ASN A 458 21.89 -37.93 -8.53
C ASN A 458 20.94 -39.05 -8.96
N ASP A 459 20.25 -39.64 -7.97
CA ASP A 459 19.01 -40.34 -8.23
C ASP A 459 18.13 -39.29 -8.90
N GLY A 460 17.61 -39.64 -10.08
CA GLY A 460 16.65 -38.83 -10.83
C GLY A 460 15.32 -38.74 -10.09
N ALA A 461 15.33 -38.24 -8.85
CA ALA A 461 14.15 -37.96 -8.06
C ALA A 461 13.45 -36.75 -8.69
N THR A 462 12.23 -36.98 -9.14
CA THR A 462 11.36 -35.90 -9.64
C THR A 462 11.22 -34.83 -8.55
N PRO A 463 11.50 -33.55 -8.86
CA PRO A 463 11.39 -32.48 -7.87
C PRO A 463 9.94 -32.33 -7.41
N TRP A 464 9.77 -31.96 -6.15
CA TRP A 464 8.44 -31.65 -5.61
C TRP A 464 7.79 -30.50 -6.38
N THR A 465 6.50 -30.63 -6.66
CA THR A 465 5.69 -29.59 -7.31
C THR A 465 4.61 -29.11 -6.36
N THR A 466 4.39 -27.79 -6.32
CA THR A 466 3.37 -27.16 -5.48
C THR A 466 2.34 -26.46 -6.37
N GLN A 467 1.07 -26.72 -6.12
CA GLN A 467 -0.04 -25.99 -6.75
C GLN A 467 -0.92 -25.38 -5.67
N ILE A 468 -1.33 -24.12 -5.87
CA ILE A 468 -2.29 -23.45 -5.00
C ILE A 468 -3.53 -23.15 -5.84
N LYS A 469 -4.67 -23.79 -5.55
CA LYS A 469 -5.89 -23.60 -6.36
C LYS A 469 -6.52 -22.25 -6.12
N ARG A 470 -6.53 -21.75 -4.88
CA ARG A 470 -7.07 -20.43 -4.56
C ARG A 470 -6.35 -19.75 -3.39
N ILE A 471 -6.12 -18.45 -3.53
CA ILE A 471 -5.71 -17.55 -2.44
C ILE A 471 -6.75 -16.44 -2.34
N LYS A 472 -7.24 -16.18 -1.13
CA LYS A 472 -8.16 -15.09 -0.83
C LYS A 472 -7.60 -14.21 0.27
N LEU A 473 -7.30 -12.95 -0.05
CA LEU A 473 -7.05 -11.89 0.91
C LEU A 473 -8.38 -11.18 1.18
N SER A 474 -8.83 -11.13 2.43
CA SER A 474 -10.13 -10.53 2.80
C SER A 474 -9.94 -9.36 3.76
N ALA A 475 -10.57 -8.23 3.47
CA ALA A 475 -10.60 -7.03 4.31
C ALA A 475 -9.21 -6.59 4.80
N ALA A 476 -8.19 -6.66 3.94
CA ALA A 476 -6.85 -6.23 4.29
C ALA A 476 -6.74 -4.70 4.35
N ARG A 477 -5.85 -4.21 5.22
CA ARG A 477 -5.43 -2.83 5.31
C ARG A 477 -3.94 -2.74 4.96
N LEU A 478 -3.64 -1.97 3.93
CA LEU A 478 -2.29 -1.71 3.47
C LEU A 478 -2.01 -0.21 3.54
N SER A 479 -0.97 0.19 4.25
CA SER A 479 -0.39 1.53 4.16
C SER A 479 0.86 1.46 3.30
N TYR A 480 0.92 2.23 2.21
CA TYR A 480 2.11 2.30 1.35
C TYR A 480 2.79 3.66 1.48
N GLU A 481 4.09 3.65 1.75
CA GLU A 481 4.94 4.84 1.85
C GLU A 481 6.11 4.72 0.89
N ASP A 482 6.38 5.78 0.11
CA ASP A 482 7.56 5.88 -0.73
C ASP A 482 8.52 6.96 -0.18
N LEU A 483 9.59 6.51 0.47
CA LEU A 483 10.62 7.39 1.04
C LEU A 483 11.62 7.88 -0.01
N THR A 484 11.50 7.46 -1.28
CA THR A 484 12.24 8.08 -2.40
C THR A 484 11.62 9.43 -2.81
N LEU A 485 10.37 9.69 -2.41
CA LEU A 485 9.65 10.92 -2.68
C LEU A 485 9.63 11.79 -1.42
N THR A 486 9.90 13.09 -1.56
CA THR A 486 9.80 14.00 -0.42
C THR A 486 8.35 14.44 -0.21
N LYS A 487 7.85 14.39 1.03
CA LYS A 487 6.53 14.94 1.44
C LYS A 487 5.31 14.30 0.74
N THR A 488 5.34 13.00 0.48
CA THR A 488 4.16 12.27 -0.03
C THR A 488 3.42 11.59 1.13
N PRO A 489 2.11 11.85 1.33
CA PRO A 489 1.34 11.15 2.35
C PRO A 489 1.23 9.64 2.00
N PRO A 490 1.12 8.75 3.01
CA PRO A 490 0.94 7.33 2.77
C PRO A 490 -0.34 7.06 1.99
N MET A 491 -0.27 6.19 0.99
CA MET A 491 -1.46 5.67 0.32
C MET A 491 -2.09 4.59 1.20
N ILE A 492 -3.34 4.82 1.62
CA ILE A 492 -4.07 3.86 2.47
C ILE A 492 -5.05 3.09 1.60
N ILE A 493 -4.92 1.77 1.58
CA ILE A 493 -5.86 0.86 0.94
C ILE A 493 -6.56 0.05 2.03
N ASP A 494 -7.86 0.28 2.19
CA ASP A 494 -8.68 -0.35 3.22
C ASP A 494 -10.15 -0.25 2.80
N PRO A 495 -10.93 -1.34 2.68
CA PRO A 495 -10.43 -2.70 2.62
C PRO A 495 -9.76 -2.98 1.26
N LEU A 496 -8.87 -3.98 1.26
CA LEU A 496 -8.32 -4.63 0.09
C LEU A 496 -8.73 -6.10 0.10
N ASP A 497 -9.52 -6.50 -0.90
CA ASP A 497 -9.88 -7.88 -1.18
C ASP A 497 -9.18 -8.33 -2.47
N ILE A 498 -8.48 -9.46 -2.42
CA ILE A 498 -7.82 -10.07 -3.58
C ILE A 498 -8.22 -11.54 -3.65
N THR A 499 -8.66 -12.01 -4.80
CA THR A 499 -8.85 -13.43 -5.09
C THR A 499 -7.96 -13.84 -6.26
N LEU A 500 -7.16 -14.88 -6.04
CA LEU A 500 -6.31 -15.52 -7.05
C LEU A 500 -6.77 -16.96 -7.23
N ASP A 501 -7.16 -17.36 -8.45
CA ASP A 501 -7.47 -18.76 -8.77
C ASP A 501 -6.41 -19.36 -9.71
N ASN A 502 -6.09 -20.65 -9.49
CA ASN A 502 -5.13 -21.46 -10.24
C ASN A 502 -3.71 -20.88 -10.24
N VAL A 503 -3.17 -20.62 -9.05
CA VAL A 503 -1.81 -20.08 -8.88
C VAL A 503 -0.78 -21.16 -9.19
N ASP A 504 -0.06 -20.96 -10.28
CA ASP A 504 1.11 -21.75 -10.71
C ASP A 504 2.38 -20.97 -10.37
N LEU A 505 3.20 -21.47 -9.45
CA LEU A 505 4.43 -20.80 -9.01
C LEU A 505 5.45 -20.59 -10.15
N LYS A 506 5.36 -21.35 -11.25
CA LYS A 506 6.21 -21.13 -12.43
C LYS A 506 5.84 -19.85 -13.19
N GLY A 507 4.61 -19.35 -13.03
CA GLY A 507 4.13 -18.10 -13.64
C GLY A 507 3.81 -18.17 -15.13
N ILE A 508 3.84 -19.37 -15.72
CA ILE A 508 3.62 -19.60 -17.16
C ILE A 508 2.12 -19.66 -17.47
N THR A 509 1.35 -20.34 -16.62
CA THR A 509 -0.11 -20.43 -16.77
C THR A 509 -0.75 -19.18 -16.17
N PRO A 510 -1.56 -18.42 -16.93
CA PRO A 510 -2.24 -17.25 -16.37
C PRO A 510 -3.19 -17.63 -15.24
N LEU A 511 -3.03 -17.00 -14.07
CA LEU A 511 -4.00 -17.10 -12.97
C LEU A 511 -5.18 -16.17 -13.22
N LYS A 512 -6.34 -16.46 -12.62
CA LYS A 512 -7.45 -15.50 -12.58
C LYS A 512 -7.27 -14.58 -11.38
N LEU A 513 -7.38 -13.28 -11.61
CA LEU A 513 -7.19 -12.23 -10.63
C LEU A 513 -8.49 -11.44 -10.48
N SER A 514 -8.93 -11.24 -9.24
CA SER A 514 -9.97 -10.27 -8.88
C SER A 514 -9.46 -9.41 -7.73
N ILE A 515 -9.54 -8.09 -7.88
CA ILE A 515 -9.15 -7.09 -6.88
C ILE A 515 -10.36 -6.19 -6.66
N ASN A 516 -10.70 -5.97 -5.39
CA ASN A 516 -11.62 -4.93 -4.96
C ASN A 516 -10.96 -4.15 -3.82
N ALA A 517 -10.72 -2.87 -4.05
CA ALA A 517 -9.94 -2.04 -3.13
C ALA A 517 -10.60 -0.69 -2.96
N ARG A 518 -10.52 -0.14 -1.76
CA ARG A 518 -10.85 1.25 -1.48
C ARG A 518 -9.59 2.01 -1.09
N VAL A 519 -9.27 3.03 -1.87
CA VAL A 519 -8.06 3.85 -1.74
C VAL A 519 -8.42 5.21 -1.14
N ASN A 520 -7.65 5.63 -0.14
CA ASN A 520 -7.77 6.91 0.55
C ASN A 520 -9.22 7.25 0.95
N GLN A 521 -9.87 6.25 1.55
CA GLN A 521 -11.22 6.28 2.12
C GLN A 521 -12.41 6.37 1.14
N ARG A 522 -12.25 6.94 -0.06
CA ARG A 522 -13.37 7.19 -1.00
C ARG A 522 -13.24 6.47 -2.35
N GLY A 523 -12.04 6.43 -2.95
CA GLY A 523 -11.87 5.91 -4.31
C GLY A 523 -12.02 4.38 -4.37
N GLN A 524 -12.84 3.87 -5.28
CA GLN A 524 -13.00 2.42 -5.48
C GLN A 524 -12.21 1.96 -6.70
N ILE A 525 -11.50 0.84 -6.55
CA ILE A 525 -10.75 0.18 -7.61
C ILE A 525 -11.24 -1.26 -7.70
N LYS A 526 -11.80 -1.63 -8.85
CA LYS A 526 -12.11 -3.02 -9.19
C LYS A 526 -11.32 -3.44 -10.42
N ALA A 527 -10.66 -4.59 -10.34
CA ALA A 527 -9.91 -5.15 -11.45
C ALA A 527 -10.16 -6.66 -11.52
N ASP A 528 -10.64 -7.14 -12.66
CA ASP A 528 -10.95 -8.56 -12.90
C ASP A 528 -10.29 -9.02 -14.19
N GLY A 529 -9.61 -10.17 -14.18
CA GLY A 529 -8.98 -10.66 -15.40
C GLY A 529 -7.97 -11.78 -15.17
N SER A 530 -6.89 -11.75 -15.96
CA SER A 530 -5.83 -12.77 -15.90
C SER A 530 -4.44 -12.16 -15.79
N LEU A 531 -3.53 -12.86 -15.10
CA LEU A 531 -2.14 -12.45 -14.88
C LEU A 531 -1.20 -13.65 -15.04
N ALA A 532 -0.17 -13.50 -15.86
CA ALA A 532 1.02 -14.34 -15.91
C ALA A 532 2.25 -13.47 -15.60
N TRP A 533 3.24 -14.01 -14.90
CA TRP A 533 4.46 -13.26 -14.52
C TRP A 533 5.75 -13.81 -15.15
N SER A 534 5.68 -14.92 -15.90
CA SER A 534 6.85 -15.49 -16.58
C SER A 534 6.48 -16.15 -17.92
N PRO A 535 6.49 -15.40 -19.05
CA PRO A 535 6.73 -13.95 -19.13
C PRO A 535 5.52 -13.15 -18.63
N PHE A 536 5.74 -11.88 -18.30
CA PHE A 536 4.67 -10.99 -17.85
C PHE A 536 3.59 -10.80 -18.93
N ALA A 537 2.34 -11.10 -18.61
CA ALA A 537 1.19 -10.82 -19.46
C ALA A 537 -0.06 -10.63 -18.59
N THR A 538 -0.90 -9.66 -18.93
CA THR A 538 -2.12 -9.37 -18.18
C THR A 538 -3.20 -8.84 -19.11
N ASP A 539 -4.44 -9.21 -18.81
CA ASP A 539 -5.67 -8.76 -19.49
C ASP A 539 -6.72 -8.52 -18.40
N LEU A 540 -6.94 -7.25 -18.07
CA LEU A 540 -7.77 -6.82 -16.94
C LEU A 540 -8.91 -5.93 -17.43
N ALA A 541 -10.13 -6.23 -17.00
CA ALA A 541 -11.22 -5.27 -16.95
C ALA A 541 -11.05 -4.39 -15.70
N LEU A 542 -11.01 -3.08 -15.88
CA LEU A 542 -10.76 -2.09 -14.84
C LEU A 542 -11.98 -1.20 -14.66
N ASN A 543 -12.38 -0.98 -13.41
CA ASN A 543 -13.37 0.00 -13.01
C ASN A 543 -12.81 0.82 -11.83
N LEU A 544 -12.39 2.04 -12.13
CA LEU A 544 -11.98 3.06 -11.16
C LEU A 544 -13.17 4.01 -10.98
N ASP A 545 -13.60 4.22 -9.74
CA ASP A 545 -14.72 5.10 -9.42
C ASP A 545 -14.30 6.13 -8.37
N THR A 546 -14.35 7.41 -8.76
CA THR A 546 -14.02 8.57 -7.91
C THR A 546 -12.69 8.46 -7.15
N VAL A 547 -11.61 8.08 -7.84
CA VAL A 547 -10.26 8.07 -7.27
C VAL A 547 -9.74 9.51 -7.16
N ASP A 548 -9.37 9.95 -5.97
CA ASP A 548 -8.89 11.30 -5.70
C ASP A 548 -7.48 11.53 -6.24
N LEU A 549 -7.32 12.54 -7.11
CA LEU A 549 -6.04 12.92 -7.69
C LEU A 549 -5.14 13.69 -6.72
N VAL A 550 -5.71 14.39 -5.73
CA VAL A 550 -4.94 15.20 -4.76
C VAL A 550 -4.05 14.29 -3.93
N SER A 551 -4.60 13.17 -3.45
CA SER A 551 -3.85 12.14 -2.74
C SER A 551 -2.75 11.47 -3.59
N LEU A 552 -2.86 11.50 -4.92
CA LEU A 552 -1.89 10.92 -5.85
C LEU A 552 -0.82 11.91 -6.31
N GLN A 553 -0.98 13.21 -6.01
CA GLN A 553 -0.10 14.24 -6.54
C GLN A 553 1.37 14.07 -6.12
N GLY A 554 1.64 13.64 -4.88
CA GLY A 554 3.02 13.45 -4.39
C GLY A 554 3.84 12.50 -5.27
N TRP A 555 3.17 11.58 -5.98
CA TRP A 555 3.78 10.62 -6.89
C TRP A 555 4.25 11.21 -8.22
N MET A 556 3.80 12.42 -8.57
CA MET A 556 4.31 13.15 -9.73
C MET A 556 5.66 13.84 -9.46
N GLY A 557 6.10 13.89 -8.18
CA GLY A 557 7.31 14.59 -7.77
C GLY A 557 7.24 16.09 -8.09
N ASP A 558 8.38 16.69 -8.45
CA ASP A 558 8.50 18.12 -8.75
C ASP A 558 8.19 18.47 -10.22
N LYS A 559 7.54 17.56 -10.98
CA LYS A 559 7.29 17.74 -12.43
C LYS A 559 6.24 18.80 -12.77
N LEU A 560 5.47 19.26 -11.78
CA LEU A 560 4.44 20.28 -11.95
C LEU A 560 4.85 21.56 -11.23
N ASN A 561 4.75 22.70 -11.93
CA ASN A 561 4.88 24.03 -11.33
C ASN A 561 3.57 24.53 -10.68
N ALA A 562 2.53 23.69 -10.69
CA ALA A 562 1.20 23.97 -10.16
C ALA A 562 0.71 22.82 -9.27
N LEU A 563 -0.30 23.10 -8.45
CA LEU A 563 -0.92 22.15 -7.54
C LEU A 563 -2.31 21.74 -8.03
N ILE A 564 -2.60 20.44 -8.01
CA ILE A 564 -3.95 19.90 -8.13
C ILE A 564 -4.61 20.03 -6.75
N SER A 565 -5.54 20.97 -6.61
CA SER A 565 -6.25 21.22 -5.35
C SER A 565 -7.49 20.38 -5.16
N SER A 566 -8.13 19.98 -6.27
CA SER A 566 -9.24 19.03 -6.29
C SER A 566 -9.27 18.28 -7.62
N GLY A 567 -9.83 17.08 -7.63
CA GLY A 567 -10.07 16.30 -8.85
C GLY A 567 -10.34 14.83 -8.58
N ASP A 568 -11.45 14.31 -9.10
CA ASP A 568 -11.79 12.88 -9.02
C ASP A 568 -11.69 12.23 -10.41
N VAL A 569 -10.91 11.17 -10.54
CA VAL A 569 -10.83 10.38 -11.79
C VAL A 569 -11.68 9.12 -11.69
N SER A 570 -12.42 8.82 -12.76
CA SER A 570 -13.10 7.53 -12.95
C SER A 570 -12.71 6.96 -14.30
N PHE A 571 -12.57 5.64 -14.39
CA PHE A 571 -12.18 4.95 -15.61
C PHE A 571 -12.89 3.61 -15.70
N LEU A 572 -13.51 3.33 -16.84
CA LEU A 572 -14.10 2.03 -17.14
C LEU A 572 -13.53 1.53 -18.46
N GLY A 573 -12.85 0.39 -18.42
CA GLY A 573 -12.15 -0.10 -19.60
C GLY A 573 -11.41 -1.41 -19.42
N ASN A 574 -10.56 -1.73 -20.39
CA ASN A 574 -9.69 -2.89 -20.38
C ASN A 574 -8.24 -2.45 -20.54
N LEU A 575 -7.35 -3.10 -19.78
CA LEU A 575 -5.91 -2.97 -19.85
C LEU A 575 -5.33 -4.32 -20.30
N LYS A 576 -4.60 -4.32 -21.42
CA LYS A 576 -3.75 -5.45 -21.82
C LYS A 576 -2.30 -5.00 -21.75
N ALA A 577 -1.47 -5.76 -21.05
CA ALA A 577 -0.04 -5.58 -21.10
C ALA A 577 0.65 -6.91 -21.32
N GLN A 578 1.70 -6.92 -22.14
CA GLN A 578 2.46 -8.11 -22.45
C GLN A 578 3.94 -7.76 -22.53
N HIS A 579 4.77 -8.69 -22.08
CA HIS A 579 6.22 -8.58 -22.16
C HIS A 579 6.66 -8.37 -23.61
N GLY A 580 7.60 -7.45 -23.79
CA GLY A 580 8.20 -7.04 -25.05
C GLY A 580 9.29 -6.01 -24.76
N ASP A 581 10.17 -5.78 -25.72
CA ASP A 581 11.19 -4.74 -25.65
C ASP A 581 10.91 -3.68 -26.73
N PRO A 582 10.20 -2.57 -26.39
CA PRO A 582 9.73 -2.18 -25.06
C PRO A 582 8.35 -2.79 -24.71
N MET A 583 7.88 -2.60 -23.47
CA MET A 583 6.63 -3.19 -22.99
C MET A 583 5.42 -2.74 -23.82
N LYS A 584 4.62 -3.70 -24.29
CA LYS A 584 3.43 -3.45 -25.11
C LYS A 584 2.21 -3.32 -24.19
N ILE A 585 1.64 -2.12 -24.12
CA ILE A 585 0.46 -1.80 -23.31
C ILE A 585 -0.64 -1.30 -24.25
N LEU A 586 -1.85 -1.80 -24.06
CA LEU A 586 -3.07 -1.39 -24.75
C LEU A 586 -4.15 -1.07 -23.72
N VAL A 587 -4.60 0.18 -23.68
CA VAL A 587 -5.68 0.65 -22.80
C VAL A 587 -6.86 1.06 -23.67
N LYS A 588 -8.04 0.50 -23.39
CA LYS A 588 -9.29 0.85 -24.09
C LYS A 588 -10.38 1.16 -23.08
N GLY A 589 -11.11 2.26 -23.24
CA GLY A 589 -12.23 2.55 -22.34
C GLY A 589 -12.74 3.97 -22.40
N GLU A 590 -13.33 4.39 -21.29
CA GLU A 590 -13.86 5.73 -21.06
C GLU A 590 -13.29 6.24 -19.74
N ALA A 591 -12.85 7.49 -19.73
CA ALA A 591 -12.36 8.18 -18.54
C ALA A 591 -13.23 9.39 -18.26
N LYS A 592 -13.40 9.72 -16.98
CA LYS A 592 -14.10 10.92 -16.53
C LYS A 592 -13.27 11.59 -15.47
N LEU A 593 -13.20 12.90 -15.53
CA LEU A 593 -12.54 13.73 -14.53
C LEU A 593 -13.50 14.78 -14.03
N TYR A 594 -13.73 14.81 -12.72
CA TYR A 594 -14.70 15.70 -12.08
C TYR A 594 -14.01 16.69 -11.17
N ASN A 595 -14.59 17.90 -11.08
CA ASN A 595 -14.20 18.95 -10.15
C ASN A 595 -12.68 19.16 -10.12
N LEU A 596 -12.02 19.19 -11.29
CA LEU A 596 -10.59 19.45 -11.32
C LEU A 596 -10.34 20.93 -11.04
N ASN A 597 -9.39 21.23 -10.16
CA ASN A 597 -8.78 22.54 -10.04
C ASN A 597 -7.25 22.42 -10.03
N ILE A 598 -6.59 23.16 -10.94
CA ILE A 598 -5.15 23.35 -10.99
C ILE A 598 -4.85 24.79 -10.56
N PHE A 599 -4.04 24.92 -9.52
CA PHE A 599 -3.77 26.14 -8.78
C PHE A 599 -2.29 26.51 -8.83
N ASP A 600 -1.99 27.79 -9.04
CA ASP A 600 -0.64 28.35 -8.94
C ASP A 600 -0.40 28.87 -7.51
N PRO A 601 0.40 28.16 -6.69
CA PRO A 601 0.69 28.59 -5.32
C PRO A 601 1.61 29.82 -5.24
N LYS A 602 2.32 30.19 -6.32
CA LYS A 602 3.22 31.35 -6.34
C LYS A 602 2.42 32.63 -6.49
N ASN A 603 1.47 32.64 -7.43
CA ASN A 603 0.65 33.82 -7.71
C ASN A 603 -0.65 33.85 -6.89
N ALA A 604 -0.98 32.77 -6.17
CA ALA A 604 -2.26 32.61 -5.47
C ALA A 604 -3.46 32.72 -6.43
N GLU A 605 -3.37 32.06 -7.59
CA GLU A 605 -4.39 32.11 -8.64
C GLU A 605 -4.73 30.72 -9.14
N ASP A 606 -6.00 30.52 -9.50
CA ASP A 606 -6.42 29.30 -10.19
C ASP A 606 -6.08 29.40 -11.69
N LEU A 607 -5.49 28.34 -12.25
CA LEU A 607 -5.03 28.29 -13.65
C LEU A 607 -6.06 27.61 -14.56
N LEU A 608 -6.50 26.42 -14.19
CA LEU A 608 -7.42 25.59 -14.97
C LEU A 608 -8.42 24.93 -14.03
N LYS A 609 -9.70 25.01 -14.38
CA LYS A 609 -10.76 24.29 -13.66
C LYS A 609 -11.74 23.67 -14.64
N TRP A 610 -12.39 22.58 -14.23
CA TRP A 610 -13.63 22.15 -14.84
C TRP A 610 -14.44 21.28 -13.90
N LYS A 611 -15.76 21.39 -14.00
CA LYS A 611 -16.67 20.52 -13.25
C LYS A 611 -16.66 19.10 -13.79
N LYS A 612 -16.56 18.95 -15.12
CA LYS A 612 -16.56 17.64 -15.77
C LYS A 612 -15.77 17.64 -17.07
N MET A 613 -14.92 16.62 -17.24
CA MET A 613 -14.30 16.26 -18.50
C MET A 613 -14.59 14.77 -18.79
N ASP A 614 -15.38 14.50 -19.83
CA ASP A 614 -15.64 13.13 -20.30
C ASP A 614 -14.73 12.79 -21.49
N ILE A 615 -13.97 11.71 -21.39
CA ILE A 615 -13.14 11.15 -22.47
C ILE A 615 -13.75 9.82 -22.90
N ASN A 616 -14.34 9.78 -24.10
CA ASN A 616 -15.00 8.60 -24.63
C ASN A 616 -14.19 7.96 -25.75
N GLY A 617 -14.20 6.63 -25.80
CA GLY A 617 -13.49 5.85 -26.84
C GLY A 617 -11.99 6.05 -26.79
N LEU A 618 -11.41 6.09 -25.59
CA LEU A 618 -9.96 6.12 -25.37
C LEU A 618 -9.37 4.79 -25.87
N ASN A 619 -8.32 4.86 -26.68
CA ASN A 619 -7.54 3.74 -27.16
C ASN A 619 -6.06 4.14 -27.22
N VAL A 620 -5.29 3.72 -26.22
CA VAL A 620 -3.85 4.02 -26.10
C VAL A 620 -3.06 2.74 -26.32
N ALA A 621 -2.14 2.77 -27.27
CA ALA A 621 -1.13 1.74 -27.47
C ALA A 621 0.27 2.34 -27.28
N THR A 622 1.17 1.65 -26.59
CA THR A 622 2.53 2.17 -26.37
C THR A 622 3.49 1.85 -27.52
N HIS A 623 3.23 0.81 -28.32
CA HIS A 623 4.13 0.36 -29.39
C HIS A 623 3.37 -0.14 -30.64
N PRO A 624 3.36 0.64 -31.75
CA PRO A 624 3.80 2.04 -31.82
C PRO A 624 2.97 2.94 -30.89
N LEU A 625 3.53 4.07 -30.43
CA LEU A 625 2.81 5.02 -29.57
C LEU A 625 1.64 5.63 -30.35
N ARG A 626 0.42 5.25 -29.97
CA ARG A 626 -0.82 5.71 -30.61
C ARG A 626 -1.86 6.04 -29.56
N ILE A 627 -2.44 7.23 -29.66
CA ILE A 627 -3.49 7.72 -28.77
C ILE A 627 -4.68 8.10 -29.64
N ASP A 628 -5.72 7.26 -29.70
CA ASP A 628 -7.00 7.65 -30.28
C ASP A 628 -8.02 7.97 -29.18
N ILE A 629 -8.71 9.09 -29.32
CA ILE A 629 -9.84 9.51 -28.48
C ILE A 629 -10.99 9.86 -29.42
N ARG A 630 -12.17 9.27 -29.21
CA ARG A 630 -13.35 9.58 -30.05
C ARG A 630 -13.91 10.95 -29.73
N THR A 631 -14.12 11.24 -28.44
CA THR A 631 -14.70 12.51 -28.00
C THR A 631 -14.12 12.93 -26.65
N VAL A 632 -13.74 14.20 -26.53
CA VAL A 632 -13.48 14.87 -25.25
C VAL A 632 -14.57 15.91 -25.03
N ARG A 633 -15.25 15.90 -23.89
CA ARG A 633 -16.27 16.90 -23.56
C ARG A 633 -15.88 17.62 -22.28
N PHE A 634 -15.72 18.93 -22.35
CA PHE A 634 -15.57 19.81 -21.19
C PHE A 634 -16.91 20.45 -20.83
N SER A 635 -17.21 20.51 -19.53
CA SER A 635 -18.39 21.20 -19.00
C SER A 635 -17.98 22.08 -17.82
N ASP A 636 -18.46 23.33 -17.84
CA ASP A 636 -18.14 24.34 -16.83
C ASP A 636 -16.63 24.50 -16.65
N PHE A 637 -15.89 24.67 -17.75
CA PHE A 637 -14.44 24.84 -17.71
C PHE A 637 -14.06 26.30 -17.51
N TYR A 638 -12.95 26.53 -16.83
CA TYR A 638 -12.31 27.83 -16.63
C TYR A 638 -10.84 27.72 -17.00
N ALA A 639 -10.30 28.68 -17.73
CA ALA A 639 -8.87 28.82 -17.97
C ALA A 639 -8.42 30.27 -17.80
N ARG A 640 -7.31 30.45 -17.07
CA ARG A 640 -6.61 31.73 -16.98
C ARG A 640 -5.45 31.73 -17.96
N MET A 641 -5.63 32.42 -19.08
CA MET A 641 -4.63 32.54 -20.14
C MET A 641 -3.94 33.89 -20.03
N ILE A 642 -2.63 33.86 -19.81
CA ILE A 642 -1.81 35.08 -19.70
C ILE A 642 -0.76 35.05 -20.79
N LEU A 643 -0.81 36.01 -21.71
CA LEU A 643 0.26 36.28 -22.65
C LEU A 643 1.34 37.09 -21.91
N LEU A 644 2.50 36.48 -21.71
CA LEU A 644 3.61 37.03 -20.96
C LEU A 644 4.38 38.08 -21.79
N PRO A 645 5.19 38.96 -21.15
CA PRO A 645 5.97 39.97 -21.86
C PRO A 645 6.96 39.43 -22.92
N ASN A 646 7.32 38.14 -22.83
CA ASN A 646 8.16 37.45 -23.81
C ASN A 646 7.37 36.85 -24.99
N GLY A 647 6.04 36.94 -24.99
CA GLY A 647 5.16 36.39 -26.02
C GLY A 647 4.66 34.95 -25.75
N ASP A 648 5.09 34.32 -24.65
CA ASP A 648 4.65 32.97 -24.30
C ASP A 648 3.34 32.98 -23.50
N LEU A 649 2.58 31.88 -23.57
CA LEU A 649 1.42 31.66 -22.69
C LEU A 649 1.84 31.00 -21.37
N ASN A 650 1.31 31.48 -20.25
CA ASN A 650 1.54 30.91 -18.92
C ASN A 650 1.27 29.39 -18.83
N LEU A 651 0.28 28.89 -19.58
CA LEU A 651 -0.12 27.47 -19.54
C LEU A 651 0.97 26.50 -20.03
N VAL A 652 1.92 26.98 -20.85
CA VAL A 652 3.06 26.17 -21.34
C VAL A 652 4.01 25.80 -20.19
N HIS A 653 4.02 26.57 -19.12
CA HIS A 653 4.92 26.38 -17.97
C HIS A 653 4.31 25.55 -16.83
N ILE A 654 3.12 24.97 -16.99
CA ILE A 654 2.49 24.12 -15.96
C ILE A 654 3.32 22.86 -15.71
N VAL A 655 3.80 22.23 -16.78
CA VAL A 655 4.66 21.05 -16.74
C VAL A 655 6.11 21.49 -16.88
N GLN A 656 6.99 21.02 -16.00
CA GLN A 656 8.42 21.17 -16.20
C GLN A 656 8.86 20.26 -17.35
N ILE A 657 9.11 20.86 -18.50
CA ILE A 657 9.78 20.19 -19.61
C ILE A 657 11.28 20.39 -19.37
N ASP A 658 12.01 19.30 -19.14
CA ASP A 658 13.48 19.33 -19.09
C ASP A 658 13.99 20.04 -20.34
N LYS A 659 14.89 21.03 -20.18
CA LYS A 659 15.40 21.83 -21.31
C LYS A 659 15.75 20.89 -22.47
N PRO A 660 15.15 21.06 -23.66
CA PRO A 660 15.49 20.22 -24.79
C PRO A 660 17.00 20.36 -25.05
N LEU A 661 17.65 19.23 -25.29
CA LEU A 661 19.04 19.20 -25.71
C LEU A 661 19.17 19.99 -27.01
N ASP A 662 20.20 20.82 -27.17
CA ASP A 662 20.51 21.43 -28.47
C ASP A 662 21.02 20.31 -29.39
N VAL A 663 20.15 19.92 -30.31
CA VAL A 663 20.40 18.85 -31.27
C VAL A 663 20.70 19.46 -32.63
N GLU A 664 21.97 19.44 -33.03
CA GLU A 664 22.39 19.84 -34.38
C GLU A 664 22.26 18.61 -35.30
N VAL A 665 21.38 18.72 -36.30
CA VAL A 665 20.95 17.60 -37.15
C VAL A 665 21.50 17.81 -38.56
N GLU A 666 22.53 17.04 -38.96
CA GLU A 666 23.06 17.05 -40.33
C GLU A 666 22.56 15.84 -41.14
N ALA A 667 22.25 16.06 -42.42
CA ALA A 667 21.85 14.99 -43.33
C ALA A 667 23.04 14.08 -43.63
N ALA A 668 22.93 12.79 -43.27
CA ALA A 668 23.99 11.83 -43.57
C ALA A 668 24.14 11.65 -45.09
N LYS A 669 25.38 11.63 -45.58
CA LYS A 669 25.70 11.60 -47.02
C LYS A 669 25.20 10.35 -47.76
N ASN A 670 24.65 9.34 -47.08
CA ASN A 670 24.07 8.15 -47.68
C ASN A 670 22.78 7.73 -46.94
N THR A 671 21.66 7.74 -47.68
CA THR A 671 20.32 7.16 -47.44
C THR A 671 19.90 6.71 -46.01
N ASN A 672 18.75 7.26 -45.58
CA ASN A 672 17.89 6.86 -44.45
C ASN A 672 18.49 6.85 -43.04
N ALA A 673 19.54 7.65 -42.80
CA ALA A 673 20.02 7.96 -41.48
C ALA A 673 20.29 9.46 -41.35
N VAL A 674 20.19 9.98 -40.14
CA VAL A 674 20.48 11.38 -39.81
C VAL A 674 21.60 11.38 -38.79
N GLU A 675 22.65 12.16 -39.02
CA GLU A 675 23.73 12.32 -38.04
C GLU A 675 23.31 13.41 -37.07
N VAL A 676 23.16 13.02 -35.81
CA VAL A 676 22.75 13.91 -34.74
C VAL A 676 23.94 14.20 -33.84
N LYS A 677 24.29 15.47 -33.73
CA LYS A 677 25.32 15.98 -32.84
C LYS A 677 24.65 16.72 -31.69
N VAL A 678 24.70 16.12 -30.51
CA VAL A 678 24.14 16.71 -29.30
C VAL A 678 25.24 17.50 -28.59
N THR A 679 25.04 18.79 -28.36
CA THR A 679 25.96 19.61 -27.56
C THR A 679 25.27 20.11 -26.29
N THR A 680 25.97 19.98 -25.15
CA THR A 680 25.61 20.65 -23.90
C THR A 680 26.76 21.55 -23.45
N PRO A 681 26.50 22.62 -22.66
CA PRO A 681 27.55 23.55 -22.21
C PRO A 681 28.67 22.93 -21.39
N ASP A 682 28.46 21.74 -20.80
CA ASP A 682 29.36 21.14 -19.79
C ASP A 682 29.88 19.73 -20.13
N ILE A 683 29.65 19.19 -21.32
CA ILE A 683 30.15 17.85 -21.71
C ILE A 683 30.86 17.93 -23.07
N LYS A 684 32.09 17.40 -23.16
CA LYS A 684 32.77 17.22 -24.45
C LYS A 684 31.92 16.28 -25.34
N PRO A 685 31.73 16.59 -26.63
CA PRO A 685 30.86 15.80 -27.50
C PRO A 685 31.40 14.38 -27.60
N ILE A 686 30.60 13.42 -27.12
CA ILE A 686 30.86 12.00 -27.19
C ILE A 686 29.61 11.39 -27.82
N ASP A 687 29.85 10.72 -28.95
CA ASP A 687 28.95 9.83 -29.70
C ASP A 687 28.05 10.46 -30.79
N THR A 688 28.27 9.94 -32.01
CA THR A 688 27.41 10.09 -33.18
C THR A 688 26.40 8.94 -33.18
N TYR A 689 25.10 9.24 -33.09
CA TYR A 689 24.04 8.23 -33.06
C TYR A 689 23.31 8.16 -34.41
N GLN A 690 23.14 6.94 -34.93
CA GLN A 690 22.25 6.67 -36.06
C GLN A 690 20.83 6.48 -35.53
N ILE A 691 19.97 7.49 -35.71
CA ILE A 691 18.58 7.45 -35.27
C ILE A 691 17.73 6.82 -36.38
N LYS A 692 17.12 5.65 -36.09
CA LYS A 692 16.03 5.09 -36.90
C LYS A 692 14.89 6.12 -36.92
N THR A 693 14.36 6.45 -38.10
CA THR A 693 13.26 7.40 -38.28
C THR A 693 12.17 7.14 -37.23
N PRO A 694 11.72 8.14 -36.45
CA PRO A 694 10.72 7.93 -35.40
C PRO A 694 9.48 7.26 -35.99
N GLU A 695 9.04 6.14 -35.40
CA GLU A 695 7.68 5.66 -35.64
C GLU A 695 6.74 6.81 -35.24
N GLU A 696 6.01 7.35 -36.22
CA GLU A 696 5.19 8.55 -36.05
C GLU A 696 4.27 8.39 -34.83
N THR A 697 4.45 9.23 -33.81
CA THR A 697 3.54 9.28 -32.68
C THR A 697 2.20 9.80 -33.19
N LEU A 698 1.19 8.93 -33.23
CA LEU A 698 -0.12 9.25 -33.80
C LEU A 698 -1.10 9.62 -32.68
N ILE A 699 -1.26 10.93 -32.45
CA ILE A 699 -2.32 11.47 -31.58
C ILE A 699 -3.53 11.81 -32.44
N ARG A 700 -4.69 11.30 -32.04
CA ARG A 700 -5.92 11.36 -32.81
C ARG A 700 -7.11 11.69 -31.92
N ILE A 701 -7.68 12.88 -32.05
CA ILE A 701 -8.86 13.31 -31.29
C ILE A 701 -10.01 13.55 -32.27
N GLY A 702 -11.09 12.77 -32.18
CA GLY A 702 -12.22 12.86 -33.09
C GLY A 702 -13.02 14.15 -32.94
N GLN A 703 -13.32 14.55 -31.72
CA GLN A 703 -14.08 15.77 -31.45
C GLN A 703 -13.83 16.26 -30.02
N VAL A 704 -13.63 17.55 -29.84
CA VAL A 704 -13.65 18.26 -28.57
C VAL A 704 -14.95 19.03 -28.49
N LEU A 705 -15.74 18.82 -27.44
CA LEU A 705 -17.02 19.47 -27.19
C LEU A 705 -16.87 20.40 -25.99
N LEU A 706 -17.26 21.65 -26.16
CA LEU A 706 -17.21 22.69 -25.15
C LEU A 706 -18.63 23.00 -24.70
N HIS A 707 -18.85 23.10 -23.39
CA HIS A 707 -20.14 23.47 -22.82
C HIS A 707 -19.94 24.41 -21.63
N GLN A 708 -20.50 25.62 -21.71
CA GLN A 708 -20.45 26.63 -20.65
C GLN A 708 -19.02 26.94 -20.15
N GLY A 709 -18.11 27.23 -21.07
CA GLY A 709 -16.74 27.60 -20.73
C GLY A 709 -16.55 29.07 -20.36
N ASN A 710 -15.51 29.32 -19.57
CA ASN A 710 -14.96 30.64 -19.27
C ASN A 710 -13.45 30.66 -19.57
N ILE A 711 -12.99 31.66 -20.30
CA ILE A 711 -11.57 31.94 -20.48
C ILE A 711 -11.33 33.39 -20.04
N ASN A 712 -10.54 33.55 -18.99
CA ASN A 712 -10.04 34.85 -18.58
C ASN A 712 -8.67 35.07 -19.23
N PHE A 713 -8.63 35.98 -20.20
CA PHE A 713 -7.45 36.32 -20.98
C PHE A 713 -6.82 37.61 -20.48
N HIS A 714 -5.52 37.58 -20.25
CA HIS A 714 -4.72 38.75 -19.91
C HIS A 714 -3.56 38.89 -20.90
N ASP A 715 -3.44 40.02 -21.58
CA ASP A 715 -2.27 40.37 -22.37
C ASP A 715 -1.35 41.30 -21.55
N ARG A 716 -0.20 40.76 -21.13
CA ARG A 716 0.89 41.49 -20.45
C ARG A 716 2.04 41.83 -21.38
N PHE A 717 1.92 41.54 -22.67
CA PHE A 717 2.84 41.97 -23.73
C PHE A 717 2.59 43.44 -24.10
N ILE A 718 1.35 43.92 -23.99
CA ILE A 718 0.97 45.33 -24.13
C ILE A 718 1.00 46.03 -22.76
N LYS A 719 1.37 47.32 -22.73
CA LYS A 719 1.34 48.16 -21.51
C LYS A 719 0.55 49.46 -21.77
N PRO A 720 -0.39 49.87 -20.89
CA PRO A 720 -0.97 49.10 -19.78
C PRO A 720 -1.53 47.74 -20.22
N ASN A 721 -1.77 46.83 -19.29
CA ASN A 721 -2.11 45.45 -19.66
C ASN A 721 -3.57 45.38 -20.14
N TYR A 722 -3.84 44.57 -21.15
CA TYR A 722 -5.20 44.31 -21.60
C TYR A 722 -5.77 43.05 -20.93
N HIS A 723 -7.08 43.02 -20.72
CA HIS A 723 -7.78 41.83 -20.22
C HIS A 723 -9.13 41.67 -20.92
N ALA A 724 -9.61 40.43 -21.00
CA ALA A 724 -10.90 40.08 -21.57
C ALA A 724 -11.44 38.80 -20.94
N ASN A 725 -12.74 38.74 -20.70
CA ASN A 725 -13.40 37.57 -20.12
C ASN A 725 -14.36 36.94 -21.12
N LEU A 726 -13.95 35.83 -21.73
CA LEU A 726 -14.79 35.05 -22.63
C LEU A 726 -15.67 34.11 -21.82
N THR A 727 -16.99 34.22 -21.92
CA THR A 727 -17.93 33.43 -21.11
C THR A 727 -18.96 32.69 -21.96
N GLY A 728 -19.59 31.67 -21.39
CA GLY A 728 -20.63 30.88 -22.07
C GLY A 728 -20.11 30.05 -23.26
N LEU A 729 -18.81 29.83 -23.37
CA LEU A 729 -18.18 29.17 -24.52
C LEU A 729 -18.75 27.77 -24.73
N THR A 730 -19.44 27.58 -25.84
CA THR A 730 -20.11 26.33 -26.22
C THR A 730 -19.83 26.06 -27.69
N GLY A 731 -19.57 24.80 -28.05
CA GLY A 731 -19.24 24.48 -29.43
C GLY A 731 -18.43 23.20 -29.59
N GLN A 732 -17.78 23.07 -30.73
CA GLN A 732 -16.98 21.92 -31.09
C GLN A 732 -15.71 22.28 -31.84
N ILE A 733 -14.67 21.46 -31.64
CA ILE A 733 -13.42 21.52 -32.36
C ILE A 733 -13.08 20.09 -32.81
N GLY A 734 -12.82 19.88 -34.09
CA GLY A 734 -12.29 18.61 -34.59
C GLY A 734 -12.85 18.19 -35.95
N PRO A 735 -12.33 17.10 -36.52
CA PRO A 735 -11.32 16.22 -35.92
C PRO A 735 -9.91 16.81 -35.87
N LEU A 736 -9.13 16.43 -34.87
CA LEU A 736 -7.73 16.79 -34.71
C LEU A 736 -6.87 15.55 -35.02
N TYR A 737 -6.33 15.50 -36.24
CA TYR A 737 -5.46 14.44 -36.72
C TYR A 737 -4.27 15.03 -37.52
N PRO A 738 -3.09 14.40 -37.49
CA PRO A 738 -2.04 14.68 -38.47
C PRO A 738 -2.56 14.52 -39.90
N GLY A 739 -2.33 15.52 -40.77
CA GLY A 739 -2.72 15.47 -42.19
C GLY A 739 -4.21 15.69 -42.48
N LYS A 740 -5.02 16.17 -41.52
CA LYS A 740 -6.46 16.43 -41.71
C LYS A 740 -6.90 17.76 -41.11
N PHE A 741 -7.74 18.47 -41.85
CA PHE A 741 -8.46 19.65 -41.37
C PHE A 741 -9.53 19.27 -40.35
N GLY A 742 -9.48 19.90 -39.18
CA GLY A 742 -10.55 19.95 -38.20
C GLY A 742 -11.45 21.16 -38.41
N VAL A 743 -12.71 21.07 -38.01
CA VAL A 743 -13.67 22.18 -38.00
C VAL A 743 -13.70 22.83 -36.63
N ILE A 744 -13.75 24.17 -36.59
CA ILE A 744 -14.00 24.97 -35.40
C ILE A 744 -15.40 25.56 -35.54
N ASP A 745 -16.24 25.42 -34.52
CA ASP A 745 -17.55 26.09 -34.40
C ASP A 745 -17.81 26.37 -32.92
N ILE A 746 -17.54 27.59 -32.49
CA ILE A 746 -17.60 28.03 -31.09
C ILE A 746 -18.46 29.28 -31.01
N GLN A 747 -19.33 29.33 -30.03
CA GLN A 747 -20.14 30.49 -29.67
C GLN A 747 -19.94 30.84 -28.20
N GLY A 748 -20.05 32.12 -27.86
CA GLY A 748 -19.98 32.60 -26.49
C GLY A 748 -20.23 34.10 -26.43
N THR A 749 -19.77 34.72 -25.35
CA THR A 749 -19.83 36.18 -25.18
C THR A 749 -18.51 36.71 -24.65
N ILE A 750 -18.13 37.92 -25.06
CA ILE A 750 -17.02 38.68 -24.47
C ILE A 750 -17.61 39.56 -23.37
N ASP A 751 -16.98 39.56 -22.21
CA ASP A 751 -17.37 40.28 -20.99
C ASP A 751 -18.87 40.13 -20.69
N LYS A 752 -19.35 38.88 -20.83
CA LYS A 752 -20.73 38.39 -20.64
C LYS A 752 -21.79 38.93 -21.59
N THR A 753 -21.47 39.89 -22.44
CA THR A 753 -22.48 40.79 -23.03
C THR A 753 -22.37 40.95 -24.54
N ALA A 754 -21.19 40.82 -25.12
CA ALA A 754 -20.95 40.95 -26.56
C ALA A 754 -20.93 39.56 -27.24
N PRO A 755 -21.94 39.18 -28.05
CA PRO A 755 -21.99 37.86 -28.68
C PRO A 755 -20.80 37.62 -29.60
N LEU A 756 -20.15 36.47 -29.43
CA LEU A 756 -19.00 36.00 -30.20
C LEU A 756 -19.35 34.69 -30.90
N LYS A 757 -19.06 34.61 -32.19
CA LYS A 757 -19.14 33.37 -32.98
C LYS A 757 -17.86 33.17 -33.77
N ILE A 758 -17.27 31.98 -33.68
CA ILE A 758 -16.03 31.60 -34.35
C ILE A 758 -16.31 30.33 -35.14
N ASN A 759 -16.08 30.37 -36.45
CA ASN A 759 -16.22 29.25 -37.37
C ASN A 759 -14.95 29.12 -38.20
N GLY A 760 -14.51 27.90 -38.49
CA GLY A 760 -13.30 27.77 -39.31
C GLY A 760 -12.81 26.35 -39.50
N LYS A 761 -11.61 26.26 -40.07
CA LYS A 761 -10.84 25.03 -40.23
C LYS A 761 -9.43 25.22 -39.69
N ILE A 762 -8.87 24.16 -39.12
CA ILE A 762 -7.52 24.15 -38.58
C ILE A 762 -6.82 22.83 -38.89
N GLU A 763 -5.53 22.89 -39.18
CA GLU A 763 -4.65 21.72 -39.23
C GLU A 763 -3.48 21.94 -38.26
N PRO A 764 -3.59 21.47 -37.00
CA PRO A 764 -2.65 21.86 -35.94
C PRO A 764 -1.37 21.01 -35.87
N PHE A 765 -1.29 19.92 -36.63
CA PHE A 765 -0.19 18.94 -36.56
C PHE A 765 0.66 18.90 -37.84
N SER A 766 0.45 19.81 -38.79
CA SER A 766 1.28 19.96 -39.98
C SER A 766 2.51 20.82 -39.68
N ASP A 767 3.61 20.59 -40.40
CA ASP A 767 4.85 21.40 -40.25
C ASP A 767 4.60 22.89 -40.50
N ASN A 768 3.66 23.21 -41.40
CA ASN A 768 3.14 24.55 -41.61
C ASN A 768 1.71 24.62 -41.07
N LEU A 769 1.44 25.49 -40.10
CA LEU A 769 0.09 25.71 -39.58
C LEU A 769 -0.84 26.16 -40.70
N PHE A 770 -1.95 25.45 -40.89
CA PHE A 770 -3.09 25.92 -41.67
C PHE A 770 -4.21 26.37 -40.75
N LEU A 771 -4.72 27.57 -41.00
CA LEU A 771 -5.88 28.13 -40.31
C LEU A 771 -6.76 28.88 -41.32
N ASP A 772 -8.05 28.66 -41.29
CA ASP A 772 -9.06 29.45 -42.02
C ASP A 772 -10.19 29.75 -41.04
N LEU A 773 -10.23 30.96 -40.51
CA LEU A 773 -11.05 31.35 -39.37
C LEU A 773 -11.92 32.55 -39.72
N ASN A 774 -13.24 32.39 -39.66
CA ASN A 774 -14.21 33.49 -39.58
C ASN A 774 -14.59 33.71 -38.11
N ALA A 775 -14.42 34.93 -37.61
CA ALA A 775 -14.96 35.32 -36.32
C ALA A 775 -15.86 36.54 -36.46
N LYS A 776 -17.03 36.48 -35.83
CA LYS A 776 -17.99 37.58 -35.76
C LYS A 776 -18.21 37.94 -34.31
N VAL A 777 -18.13 39.22 -34.03
CA VAL A 777 -18.44 39.76 -32.72
C VAL A 777 -19.29 41.00 -32.87
N LYS A 778 -20.23 41.20 -31.94
CA LYS A 778 -21.18 42.32 -31.99
C LYS A 778 -21.14 43.08 -30.67
N ASP A 779 -21.12 44.40 -30.77
CA ASP A 779 -21.32 45.33 -29.65
C ASP A 779 -20.30 45.19 -28.49
N ILE A 780 -19.02 44.92 -28.78
CA ILE A 780 -17.96 44.94 -27.76
C ILE A 780 -17.73 46.38 -27.31
N ASP A 781 -17.64 46.64 -26.00
CA ASP A 781 -17.25 47.95 -25.50
C ASP A 781 -15.78 48.25 -25.86
N LEU A 782 -15.55 49.44 -26.42
CA LEU A 782 -14.22 49.85 -26.88
C LEU A 782 -13.28 50.41 -25.80
N PRO A 783 -13.73 51.04 -24.69
CA PRO A 783 -12.80 51.59 -23.70
C PRO A 783 -11.72 50.60 -23.18
N PRO A 784 -12.03 49.30 -22.94
CA PRO A 784 -11.01 48.31 -22.57
C PRO A 784 -9.88 48.13 -23.60
N PHE A 785 -10.07 48.51 -24.88
CA PHE A 785 -9.04 48.44 -25.93
C PHE A 785 -8.07 49.63 -25.94
N SER A 786 -8.25 50.60 -25.03
CA SER A 786 -7.37 51.77 -24.87
C SER A 786 -5.86 51.43 -24.78
N PRO A 787 -5.42 50.31 -24.17
CA PRO A 787 -4.00 49.97 -24.18
C PRO A 787 -3.41 49.71 -25.58
N TYR A 788 -4.19 49.10 -26.47
CA TYR A 788 -3.78 48.87 -27.86
C TYR A 788 -3.83 50.16 -28.68
N SER A 789 -4.90 50.94 -28.57
CA SER A 789 -4.99 52.23 -29.27
C SER A 789 -3.91 53.20 -28.77
N GLY A 790 -3.62 53.23 -27.47
CA GLY A 790 -2.52 54.01 -26.92
C GLY A 790 -1.15 53.59 -27.45
N LYS A 791 -0.89 52.28 -27.62
CA LYS A 791 0.38 51.77 -28.16
C LYS A 791 0.55 52.06 -29.66
N PHE A 792 -0.48 51.84 -30.47
CA PHE A 792 -0.36 51.86 -31.94
C PHE A 792 -0.90 53.14 -32.60
N VAL A 793 -1.82 53.84 -31.94
CA VAL A 793 -2.56 55.01 -32.46
C VAL A 793 -2.27 56.28 -31.66
N GLY A 794 -1.86 56.17 -30.39
CA GLY A 794 -1.46 57.27 -29.51
C GLY A 794 -2.60 57.99 -28.79
N TYR A 795 -3.79 57.39 -28.73
CA TYR A 795 -4.98 57.95 -28.06
C TYR A 795 -5.71 56.87 -27.26
N ALA A 796 -6.25 57.23 -26.10
CA ALA A 796 -7.20 56.40 -25.36
C ALA A 796 -8.58 56.39 -26.04
N ILE A 797 -9.41 55.42 -25.71
CA ILE A 797 -10.81 55.36 -26.16
C ILE A 797 -11.71 55.70 -24.98
N GLU A 798 -12.49 56.77 -25.13
CA GLU A 798 -13.40 57.26 -24.08
C GLU A 798 -14.73 56.48 -24.09
N LYS A 799 -15.32 56.31 -25.29
CA LYS A 799 -16.61 55.65 -25.50
C LYS A 799 -16.67 54.96 -26.86
N GLY A 800 -17.49 53.93 -26.96
CA GLY A 800 -17.98 53.37 -28.23
C GLY A 800 -18.17 51.87 -28.17
N LYS A 801 -18.84 51.33 -29.19
CA LYS A 801 -19.01 49.89 -29.37
C LYS A 801 -18.41 49.43 -30.70
N LEU A 802 -17.88 48.21 -30.71
CA LEU A 802 -17.23 47.56 -31.84
C LEU A 802 -18.00 46.31 -32.23
N SER A 803 -18.40 46.24 -33.49
CA SER A 803 -18.77 44.99 -34.15
C SER A 803 -17.74 44.67 -35.23
N ALA A 804 -17.29 43.42 -35.29
CA ALA A 804 -16.29 43.01 -36.28
C ALA A 804 -16.66 41.68 -36.93
N ASP A 805 -16.43 41.59 -38.25
CA ASP A 805 -16.46 40.35 -39.03
C ASP A 805 -15.07 40.18 -39.63
N VAL A 806 -14.29 39.26 -39.06
CA VAL A 806 -12.88 39.04 -39.39
C VAL A 806 -12.70 37.66 -40.03
N ASN A 807 -11.99 37.60 -41.15
CA ASN A 807 -11.62 36.36 -41.83
C ASN A 807 -10.11 36.24 -41.89
N TYR A 808 -9.51 35.32 -41.12
CA TYR A 808 -8.07 35.10 -41.06
C TYR A 808 -7.70 33.76 -41.67
N GLN A 809 -6.85 33.80 -42.69
CA GLN A 809 -6.30 32.63 -43.36
C GLN A 809 -4.78 32.60 -43.19
N ILE A 810 -4.25 31.50 -42.66
CA ILE A 810 -2.83 31.20 -42.58
C ILE A 810 -2.57 29.98 -43.46
N GLU A 811 -1.68 30.13 -44.43
CA GLU A 811 -1.26 29.04 -45.32
C GLU A 811 0.21 29.22 -45.69
N ASN A 812 1.02 28.17 -45.51
CA ASN A 812 2.47 28.18 -45.79
C ASN A 812 3.23 29.35 -45.12
N GLY A 813 2.85 29.71 -43.89
CA GLY A 813 3.47 30.81 -43.14
C GLY A 813 3.05 32.22 -43.58
N ALA A 814 2.17 32.36 -44.57
CA ALA A 814 1.58 33.63 -44.97
C ALA A 814 0.21 33.83 -44.31
N LEU A 815 0.00 34.99 -43.71
CA LEU A 815 -1.27 35.46 -43.16
C LEU A 815 -1.97 36.35 -44.18
N SER A 816 -3.24 36.05 -44.47
CA SER A 816 -4.18 36.92 -45.16
C SER A 816 -5.38 37.15 -44.26
N ALA A 817 -5.72 38.42 -44.03
CA ALA A 817 -6.79 38.82 -43.12
C ALA A 817 -7.73 39.80 -43.83
N ASP A 818 -9.04 39.59 -43.70
CA ASP A 818 -10.09 40.47 -44.21
C ASP A 818 -10.96 40.94 -43.04
N ASN A 819 -10.84 42.20 -42.66
CA ASN A 819 -11.50 42.76 -41.48
C ASN A 819 -12.57 43.76 -41.88
N LYS A 820 -13.81 43.53 -41.46
CA LYS A 820 -14.89 44.53 -41.50
C LYS A 820 -15.17 44.98 -40.08
N ILE A 821 -14.99 46.27 -39.84
CA ILE A 821 -15.04 46.88 -38.52
C ILE A 821 -16.15 47.93 -38.54
N PHE A 822 -17.14 47.77 -37.67
CA PHE A 822 -18.20 48.73 -37.46
C PHE A 822 -18.07 49.30 -36.04
N LEU A 823 -17.97 50.62 -35.93
CA LEU A 823 -17.89 51.33 -34.66
C LEU A 823 -19.16 52.17 -34.48
N ASP A 824 -19.79 52.09 -33.31
CA ASP A 824 -20.97 52.88 -32.92
C ASP A 824 -20.63 53.83 -31.77
N GLN A 825 -21.03 55.10 -31.90
CA GLN A 825 -20.78 56.18 -30.94
C GLN A 825 -19.31 56.31 -30.48
N PHE A 826 -18.34 56.02 -31.36
CA PHE A 826 -16.91 56.01 -31.01
C PHE A 826 -16.35 57.40 -30.70
N THR A 827 -15.73 57.61 -29.55
CA THR A 827 -15.01 58.85 -29.20
C THR A 827 -13.60 58.55 -28.70
N LEU A 828 -12.64 59.33 -29.16
CA LEU A 828 -11.29 59.30 -28.61
C LEU A 828 -11.25 60.12 -27.32
N GLY A 829 -10.50 59.61 -26.36
CA GLY A 829 -10.16 60.29 -25.12
C GLY A 829 -8.84 61.03 -25.21
N GLU A 830 -8.14 61.10 -24.08
CA GLU A 830 -6.88 61.82 -23.98
C GLU A 830 -5.77 61.22 -24.86
N LYS A 831 -4.88 62.10 -25.32
CA LYS A 831 -3.69 61.72 -26.08
C LYS A 831 -2.66 61.07 -25.16
N ILE A 832 -2.13 59.91 -25.57
CA ILE A 832 -1.11 59.17 -24.82
C ILE A 832 0.24 59.41 -25.50
N ASP A 833 1.06 60.29 -24.93
CA ASP A 833 2.38 60.61 -25.48
C ASP A 833 3.40 59.47 -25.21
N ARG A 834 3.94 58.87 -26.28
CA ARG A 834 5.06 57.89 -26.23
C ARG A 834 6.10 58.13 -27.34
N GLU A 835 7.32 57.63 -27.12
CA GLU A 835 8.44 57.78 -28.05
C GLU A 835 8.20 57.11 -29.43
N ASP A 836 7.32 56.09 -29.49
CA ASP A 836 7.08 55.25 -30.68
C ASP A 836 5.81 55.62 -31.48
N THR A 837 5.06 56.65 -31.06
CA THR A 837 3.74 56.97 -31.64
C THR A 837 3.79 57.92 -32.85
N VAL A 838 3.09 57.57 -33.92
CA VAL A 838 2.93 58.42 -35.12
C VAL A 838 1.89 59.51 -34.86
N SER A 839 2.29 60.77 -34.86
CA SER A 839 1.38 61.91 -34.66
C SER A 839 0.46 62.13 -35.89
N LEU A 840 -0.71 61.52 -35.88
CA LEU A 840 -1.77 61.68 -36.90
C LEU A 840 -2.90 62.59 -36.39
N PRO A 841 -3.48 63.49 -37.21
CA PRO A 841 -4.62 64.33 -36.83
C PRO A 841 -5.94 63.52 -36.84
N LEU A 842 -6.07 62.57 -35.90
CA LEU A 842 -7.11 61.54 -35.91
C LEU A 842 -8.51 62.05 -35.58
N ASP A 843 -8.65 63.12 -34.79
CA ASP A 843 -9.98 63.68 -34.47
C ASP A 843 -10.72 64.14 -35.72
N LEU A 844 -9.99 64.78 -36.65
CA LEU A 844 -10.53 65.19 -37.94
C LEU A 844 -10.88 63.95 -38.79
N ALA A 845 -10.00 62.96 -38.80
CA ALA A 845 -10.17 61.72 -39.56
C ALA A 845 -11.43 60.95 -39.11
N ILE A 846 -11.63 60.81 -37.80
CA ILE A 846 -12.79 60.14 -37.20
C ILE A 846 -14.08 60.94 -37.46
N THR A 847 -14.03 62.27 -37.31
CA THR A 847 -15.20 63.12 -37.60
C THR A 847 -15.65 63.02 -39.06
N LEU A 848 -14.70 62.81 -39.98
CA LEU A 848 -14.99 62.60 -41.40
C LEU A 848 -15.52 61.19 -41.70
N LEU A 849 -15.12 60.18 -40.91
CA LEU A 849 -15.57 58.80 -41.05
C LEU A 849 -16.96 58.55 -40.44
N LYS A 850 -17.36 59.36 -39.44
CA LYS A 850 -18.67 59.24 -38.77
C LYS A 850 -19.82 59.66 -39.69
N ASN A 851 -20.85 58.82 -39.76
CA ASN A 851 -22.11 59.17 -40.41
C ASN A 851 -23.01 60.03 -39.49
N ARG A 852 -24.26 60.33 -39.92
CA ARG A 852 -25.21 61.15 -39.14
C ARG A 852 -25.69 60.49 -37.85
N GLN A 853 -25.54 59.18 -37.74
CA GLN A 853 -25.90 58.37 -36.59
C GLN A 853 -24.72 58.21 -35.61
N GLY A 854 -23.52 58.67 -35.97
CA GLY A 854 -22.31 58.50 -35.18
C GLY A 854 -21.53 57.22 -35.46
N GLU A 855 -21.91 56.48 -36.52
CA GLU A 855 -21.34 55.18 -36.87
C GLU A 855 -20.17 55.31 -37.87
N ILE A 856 -19.21 54.39 -37.80
CA ILE A 856 -18.04 54.29 -38.68
C ILE A 856 -17.94 52.86 -39.22
N ASP A 857 -17.80 52.70 -40.54
CA ASP A 857 -17.59 51.40 -41.19
C ASP A 857 -16.24 51.40 -41.91
N ILE A 858 -15.36 50.46 -41.55
CA ILE A 858 -14.00 50.36 -42.07
C ILE A 858 -13.75 48.94 -42.58
N HIS A 859 -13.26 48.85 -43.82
CA HIS A 859 -12.80 47.61 -44.43
C HIS A 859 -11.26 47.61 -44.51
N LEU A 860 -10.61 46.71 -43.77
CA LEU A 860 -9.15 46.64 -43.63
C LEU A 860 -8.61 45.25 -44.04
N PRO A 861 -8.30 45.03 -45.33
CA PRO A 861 -7.58 43.85 -45.76
C PRO A 861 -6.09 43.94 -45.36
N LEU A 862 -5.54 42.86 -44.80
CA LEU A 862 -4.15 42.76 -44.35
C LEU A 862 -3.50 41.50 -44.95
N LYS A 863 -2.22 41.59 -45.35
CA LYS A 863 -1.41 40.44 -45.79
C LYS A 863 -0.01 40.56 -45.22
N GLY A 864 0.59 39.46 -44.79
CA GLY A 864 1.97 39.44 -44.28
C GLY A 864 2.48 38.03 -43.99
N SER A 865 3.73 37.94 -43.53
CA SER A 865 4.32 36.68 -43.04
C SER A 865 4.03 36.53 -41.55
N ILE A 866 3.77 35.31 -41.09
CA ILE A 866 3.65 35.02 -39.64
C ILE A 866 5.02 34.89 -38.97
N ASN A 867 6.07 34.62 -39.75
CA ASN A 867 7.43 34.40 -39.28
C ASN A 867 8.29 35.67 -39.27
N ASP A 868 7.83 36.73 -39.94
CA ASP A 868 8.51 38.04 -40.02
C ASP A 868 7.45 39.16 -40.13
N PRO A 869 6.96 39.69 -39.00
CA PRO A 869 5.78 40.56 -38.94
C PRO A 869 6.08 42.03 -39.25
N GLU A 870 6.76 42.35 -40.36
CA GLU A 870 6.82 43.74 -40.88
C GLU A 870 5.55 44.08 -41.67
N PHE A 871 4.45 44.38 -40.95
CA PHE A 871 3.20 44.79 -41.58
C PHE A 871 3.26 46.29 -41.96
N ASN A 872 3.27 46.60 -43.26
CA ASN A 872 3.26 47.99 -43.73
C ASN A 872 1.83 48.57 -43.69
N LEU A 873 1.44 49.12 -42.53
CA LEU A 873 0.09 49.64 -42.26
C LEU A 873 -0.21 50.98 -42.95
N GLY A 874 0.81 51.74 -43.35
CA GLY A 874 0.64 53.13 -43.82
C GLY A 874 -0.15 53.27 -45.11
N ASP A 875 0.09 52.40 -46.09
CA ASP A 875 -0.52 52.48 -47.43
C ASP A 875 -2.00 52.03 -47.43
N ILE A 876 -2.37 51.08 -46.55
CA ILE A 876 -3.74 50.55 -46.42
C ILE A 876 -4.65 51.56 -45.72
N ILE A 877 -4.16 52.19 -44.65
CA ILE A 877 -4.90 53.22 -43.90
C ILE A 877 -5.19 54.42 -44.81
N PHE A 878 -4.21 54.87 -45.60
CA PHE A 878 -4.38 56.02 -46.50
C PHE A 878 -5.42 55.76 -47.61
N GLN A 879 -5.53 54.52 -48.12
CA GLN A 879 -6.53 54.15 -49.12
C GLN A 879 -7.97 54.03 -48.55
N ALA A 880 -8.13 53.62 -47.30
CA ALA A 880 -9.44 53.56 -46.64
C ALA A 880 -10.08 54.96 -46.48
N PHE A 881 -9.27 56.00 -46.22
CA PHE A 881 -9.73 57.38 -46.03
C PHE A 881 -10.21 58.08 -47.31
N VAL A 882 -9.61 57.79 -48.47
CA VAL A 882 -9.83 58.57 -49.71
C VAL A 882 -11.18 58.25 -50.39
N ASN A 883 -11.81 57.12 -50.06
CA ASN A 883 -13.05 56.70 -50.70
C ASN A 883 -14.34 57.24 -50.03
N LEU A 884 -14.26 57.94 -48.89
CA LEU A 884 -15.43 58.30 -48.08
C LEU A 884 -15.86 59.78 -48.11
N ILE A 885 -15.52 60.56 -49.15
CA ILE A 885 -15.88 61.98 -49.20
C ILE A 885 -17.08 62.24 -50.14
N THR A 886 -18.27 62.49 -49.56
CA THR A 886 -19.11 63.69 -49.87
C THR A 886 -20.39 63.81 -49.02
N LYS A 887 -20.54 65.03 -48.45
CA LYS A 887 -21.75 65.75 -47.96
C LYS A 887 -22.07 65.78 -46.44
N ALA A 888 -21.82 66.99 -45.94
CA ALA A 888 -21.94 67.59 -44.62
C ALA A 888 -23.37 67.92 -44.08
N ILE A 889 -23.43 68.05 -42.73
CA ILE A 889 -24.15 69.02 -41.84
C ILE A 889 -25.70 68.84 -41.69
N THR A 890 -26.39 69.00 -40.54
CA THR A 890 -26.21 69.62 -39.19
C THR A 890 -26.96 68.77 -38.13
N SER A 891 -26.52 68.76 -36.85
CA SER A 891 -27.21 68.14 -35.70
C SER A 891 -27.57 69.18 -34.63
N PRO A 892 -28.73 69.05 -33.94
CA PRO A 892 -28.86 69.59 -32.59
C PRO A 892 -29.66 68.67 -31.65
N PHE A 893 -29.18 68.35 -30.45
CA PHE A 893 -30.04 68.20 -29.26
C PHE A 893 -29.28 68.39 -27.95
N THR A 894 -29.94 69.07 -27.02
CA THR A 894 -29.57 69.23 -25.61
C THR A 894 -30.79 69.03 -24.72
N LEU A 895 -30.54 68.29 -23.62
CA LEU A 895 -31.11 68.40 -22.26
C LEU A 895 -32.53 67.92 -21.96
N LEU A 896 -32.63 66.91 -21.06
CA LEU A 896 -33.72 66.76 -20.09
C LEU A 896 -33.20 66.06 -18.80
N GLY A 897 -33.00 66.82 -17.73
CA GLY A 897 -32.63 66.29 -16.41
C GLY A 897 -33.24 67.13 -15.30
N SER A 898 -34.51 66.89 -14.94
CA SER A 898 -35.14 67.49 -13.74
C SER A 898 -36.47 66.83 -13.30
N ALA A 899 -36.78 65.60 -13.70
CA ALA A 899 -38.13 65.03 -13.52
C ALA A 899 -38.29 63.91 -12.46
N PHE A 900 -37.28 63.57 -11.66
CA PHE A 900 -37.37 62.46 -10.70
C PHE A 900 -37.17 62.92 -9.25
N GLU A 901 -38.22 62.85 -8.43
CA GLU A 901 -38.11 62.84 -6.97
C GLU A 901 -37.44 61.52 -6.54
N GLY A 902 -36.24 61.61 -5.93
CA GLY A 902 -35.40 60.46 -5.54
C GLY A 902 -34.26 60.09 -6.51
N GLY A 903 -34.05 60.88 -7.57
CA GLY A 903 -33.09 60.57 -8.64
C GLY A 903 -31.61 60.46 -8.23
N GLU A 904 -31.18 61.06 -7.12
CA GLU A 904 -29.80 60.95 -6.61
C GLU A 904 -29.49 59.57 -6.00
N GLU A 905 -30.49 58.84 -5.45
CA GLU A 905 -30.26 57.53 -4.81
C GLU A 905 -30.15 56.38 -5.83
N LEU A 906 -30.62 56.59 -7.07
CA LEU A 906 -30.59 55.60 -8.16
C LEU A 906 -29.46 55.87 -9.19
N SER A 907 -28.79 57.02 -9.09
CA SER A 907 -27.68 57.38 -9.99
C SER A 907 -26.35 56.71 -9.62
N GLU A 908 -26.25 56.01 -8.49
CA GLU A 908 -25.03 55.30 -8.10
C GLU A 908 -25.27 54.08 -7.19
N ILE A 909 -24.34 53.12 -7.23
CA ILE A 909 -24.19 52.05 -6.24
C ILE A 909 -22.78 52.04 -5.67
N THR A 910 -22.65 51.69 -4.39
CA THR A 910 -21.35 51.63 -3.68
C THR A 910 -20.86 50.19 -3.54
N PHE A 911 -19.54 50.04 -3.37
CA PHE A 911 -18.84 48.78 -3.22
C PHE A 911 -17.92 48.80 -1.99
N THR A 912 -17.64 47.66 -1.36
CA THR A 912 -16.59 47.60 -0.33
C THR A 912 -15.22 48.00 -0.92
N PRO A 913 -14.39 48.81 -0.21
CA PRO A 913 -13.07 49.20 -0.72
C PRO A 913 -12.19 48.00 -1.08
N GLY A 914 -11.63 47.98 -2.30
CA GLY A 914 -10.83 46.88 -2.85
C GLY A 914 -11.62 45.70 -3.45
N PHE A 915 -12.96 45.71 -3.37
CA PHE A 915 -13.82 44.64 -3.86
C PHE A 915 -14.82 45.11 -4.93
N ALA A 916 -15.30 44.18 -5.76
CA ALA A 916 -16.29 44.42 -6.81
C ALA A 916 -17.58 43.59 -6.63
N ASN A 917 -17.82 43.09 -5.42
CA ASN A 917 -19.03 42.32 -5.11
C ASN A 917 -20.20 43.27 -4.87
N ILE A 918 -21.38 42.98 -5.45
CA ILE A 918 -22.60 43.76 -5.22
C ILE A 918 -23.23 43.29 -3.90
N GLU A 919 -23.36 44.19 -2.93
CA GLU A 919 -24.02 43.90 -1.64
C GLU A 919 -25.55 44.08 -1.73
N ASP A 920 -26.28 43.55 -0.73
CA ASP A 920 -27.75 43.52 -0.72
C ASP A 920 -28.40 44.91 -0.87
N GLU A 921 -27.78 45.95 -0.32
CA GLU A 921 -28.26 47.34 -0.45
C GLU A 921 -28.17 47.84 -1.90
N SER A 922 -27.01 47.64 -2.55
CA SER A 922 -26.79 47.99 -3.96
C SER A 922 -27.65 47.16 -4.91
N LEU A 923 -28.00 45.92 -4.54
CA LEU A 923 -28.85 45.03 -5.33
C LEU A 923 -30.30 45.53 -5.45
N GLN A 924 -30.88 46.06 -4.37
CA GLN A 924 -32.24 46.64 -4.41
C GLN A 924 -32.30 47.88 -5.31
N ARG A 925 -31.24 48.70 -5.33
CA ARG A 925 -31.13 49.88 -6.21
C ARG A 925 -31.06 49.47 -7.68
N LEU A 926 -30.24 48.47 -8.02
CA LEU A 926 -30.16 47.94 -9.37
C LEU A 926 -31.50 47.37 -9.85
N GLN A 927 -32.26 46.71 -8.97
CA GLN A 927 -33.58 46.19 -9.30
C GLN A 927 -34.56 47.33 -9.67
N THR A 928 -34.60 48.38 -8.86
CA THR A 928 -35.43 49.56 -9.14
C THR A 928 -35.02 50.25 -10.44
N LEU A 929 -33.72 50.40 -10.69
CA LEU A 929 -33.18 50.96 -11.94
C LEU A 929 -33.58 50.11 -13.16
N SER A 930 -33.57 48.79 -13.04
CA SER A 930 -33.99 47.88 -14.13
C SER A 930 -35.47 48.01 -14.48
N GLU A 931 -36.34 48.20 -13.48
CA GLU A 931 -37.78 48.42 -13.71
C GLU A 931 -38.02 49.71 -14.51
N ILE A 932 -37.34 50.81 -14.15
CA ILE A 932 -37.42 52.10 -14.87
C ILE A 932 -36.94 51.97 -16.32
N LEU A 933 -35.82 51.28 -16.54
CA LEU A 933 -35.25 51.09 -17.88
C LEU A 933 -36.12 50.20 -18.78
N ASN A 934 -36.83 49.24 -18.21
CA ASN A 934 -37.81 48.41 -18.93
C ASN A 934 -39.07 49.19 -19.31
N ASP A 935 -39.57 50.05 -18.42
CA ASP A 935 -40.73 50.91 -18.68
C ASP A 935 -40.46 51.98 -19.74
N ARG A 936 -39.18 52.32 -19.99
CA ARG A 936 -38.75 53.37 -20.93
C ARG A 936 -37.72 52.84 -21.94
N PRO A 937 -38.16 52.13 -23.01
CA PRO A 937 -37.26 51.50 -23.98
C PRO A 937 -36.34 52.45 -24.76
N SER A 938 -36.66 53.75 -24.80
CA SER A 938 -35.88 54.77 -25.52
C SER A 938 -34.70 55.33 -24.73
N LEU A 939 -34.58 55.04 -23.43
CA LEU A 939 -33.47 55.55 -22.62
C LEU A 939 -32.23 54.68 -22.82
N GLU A 940 -31.08 55.32 -22.96
CA GLU A 940 -29.77 54.67 -22.90
C GLU A 940 -29.14 54.89 -21.51
N LEU A 941 -28.31 53.94 -21.07
CA LEU A 941 -27.63 53.98 -19.78
C LEU A 941 -26.12 53.99 -20.00
N GLU A 942 -25.44 55.02 -19.52
CA GLU A 942 -23.99 55.04 -19.38
C GLU A 942 -23.60 54.59 -17.97
N ILE A 943 -22.60 53.72 -17.88
CA ILE A 943 -22.06 53.17 -16.64
C ILE A 943 -20.59 53.57 -16.54
N SER A 944 -20.22 54.22 -15.45
CA SER A 944 -18.83 54.57 -15.13
C SER A 944 -18.42 53.95 -13.80
N GLY A 945 -17.33 53.19 -13.81
CA GLY A 945 -16.73 52.65 -12.59
C GLY A 945 -15.79 53.67 -11.95
N HIS A 946 -15.83 53.80 -10.63
CA HIS A 946 -14.95 54.68 -9.88
C HIS A 946 -14.21 53.92 -8.78
N VAL A 947 -13.00 54.39 -8.53
CA VAL A 947 -12.14 53.94 -7.44
C VAL A 947 -11.70 55.15 -6.61
N ASP A 948 -11.62 54.94 -5.31
CA ASP A 948 -11.04 55.89 -4.37
C ASP A 948 -9.53 55.60 -4.24
N PRO A 949 -8.64 56.49 -4.68
CA PRO A 949 -7.21 56.22 -4.76
C PRO A 949 -6.54 55.95 -3.40
N VAL A 950 -7.21 56.26 -2.28
CA VAL A 950 -6.67 56.04 -0.94
C VAL A 950 -7.28 54.79 -0.31
N THR A 951 -8.61 54.71 -0.24
CA THR A 951 -9.30 53.61 0.45
C THR A 951 -9.33 52.33 -0.37
N ASP A 952 -9.45 52.41 -1.70
CA ASP A 952 -9.36 51.21 -2.56
C ASP A 952 -7.93 50.69 -2.65
N HIS A 953 -6.93 51.57 -2.56
CA HIS A 953 -5.52 51.13 -2.54
C HIS A 953 -5.22 50.25 -1.31
N GLU A 954 -5.60 50.70 -0.11
CA GLU A 954 -5.41 49.90 1.10
C GLU A 954 -6.35 48.69 1.15
N GLY A 955 -7.60 48.82 0.68
CA GLY A 955 -8.53 47.70 0.55
C GLY A 955 -8.02 46.61 -0.38
N LEU A 956 -7.39 46.98 -1.50
CA LEU A 956 -6.83 46.03 -2.46
C LEU A 956 -5.61 45.29 -1.91
N LYS A 957 -4.73 45.98 -1.15
CA LYS A 957 -3.64 45.32 -0.42
C LYS A 957 -4.18 44.27 0.55
N LEU A 958 -5.25 44.59 1.28
CA LEU A 958 -5.90 43.66 2.20
C LEU A 958 -6.51 42.46 1.46
N ALA A 959 -7.16 42.67 0.33
CA ALA A 959 -7.67 41.59 -0.51
C ALA A 959 -6.55 40.67 -1.03
N MET A 960 -5.40 41.23 -1.44
CA MET A 960 -4.22 40.45 -1.85
C MET A 960 -3.63 39.65 -0.69
N LEU A 961 -3.52 40.25 0.50
CA LEU A 961 -3.08 39.56 1.72
C LEU A 961 -4.00 38.37 2.03
N GLN A 962 -5.33 38.57 2.02
CA GLN A 962 -6.29 37.49 2.25
C GLN A 962 -6.12 36.33 1.26
N LYS A 963 -5.91 36.63 -0.03
CA LYS A 963 -5.62 35.60 -1.05
C LYS A 963 -4.33 34.86 -0.76
N LYS A 964 -3.25 35.55 -0.39
CA LYS A 964 -1.95 34.94 -0.05
C LYS A 964 -2.06 33.99 1.14
N VAL A 965 -2.82 34.37 2.18
CA VAL A 965 -3.07 33.50 3.35
C VAL A 965 -3.91 32.28 2.97
N LYS A 966 -5.00 32.47 2.20
CA LYS A 966 -5.84 31.36 1.70
C LYS A 966 -5.04 30.38 0.85
N ALA A 967 -4.11 30.89 0.04
CA ALA A 967 -3.22 30.09 -0.78
C ALA A 967 -2.29 29.19 0.04
N GLN A 968 -1.85 29.65 1.23
CA GLN A 968 -1.04 28.83 2.12
C GLN A 968 -1.85 27.69 2.73
N LYS A 969 -3.11 27.94 3.13
CA LYS A 969 -4.02 26.88 3.61
C LYS A 969 -4.25 25.85 2.52
N LEU A 970 -4.64 26.30 1.33
CA LEU A 970 -4.86 25.44 0.17
C LEU A 970 -3.62 24.59 -0.17
N ALA A 971 -2.44 25.20 -0.25
CA ALA A 971 -1.20 24.50 -0.57
C ALA A 971 -0.77 23.49 0.51
N GLU A 972 -1.08 23.75 1.79
CA GLU A 972 -0.77 22.85 2.89
C GLU A 972 -1.74 21.66 2.95
N ASP A 973 -3.03 21.89 2.73
CA ASP A 973 -4.05 20.84 2.64
C ASP A 973 -3.72 19.88 1.50
N VAL A 974 -3.35 20.43 0.35
CA VAL A 974 -2.93 19.65 -0.82
C VAL A 974 -1.69 18.79 -0.54
N LYS A 975 -0.69 19.30 0.20
CA LYS A 975 0.48 18.50 0.61
C LYS A 975 0.13 17.36 1.56
N LYS A 976 -0.96 17.49 2.31
CA LYS A 976 -1.49 16.42 3.18
C LYS A 976 -2.41 15.46 2.42
N GLY A 977 -2.62 15.65 1.12
CA GLY A 977 -3.56 14.87 0.32
C GLY A 977 -5.04 15.23 0.59
N ILE A 978 -5.31 16.41 1.13
CA ILE A 978 -6.68 16.87 1.43
C ILE A 978 -7.18 17.70 0.24
N ALA A 979 -8.24 17.23 -0.41
CA ALA A 979 -8.87 17.93 -1.51
C ALA A 979 -9.67 19.15 -1.02
N SER A 980 -9.45 20.28 -1.69
CA SER A 980 -10.10 21.57 -1.44
C SER A 980 -10.54 22.18 -2.78
N SER A 981 -11.74 22.75 -2.84
CA SER A 981 -12.36 23.17 -4.12
C SER A 981 -11.58 24.29 -4.80
N THR A 982 -11.79 25.53 -4.38
CA THR A 982 -11.18 26.72 -4.98
C THR A 982 -10.67 27.67 -3.91
N LEU A 983 -9.77 28.58 -4.29
CA LEU A 983 -9.24 29.58 -3.36
C LEU A 983 -10.35 30.43 -2.72
N ALA A 984 -11.45 30.70 -3.44
CA ALA A 984 -12.57 31.50 -2.97
C ALA A 984 -13.32 30.83 -1.80
N ASP A 985 -13.43 29.51 -1.82
CA ASP A 985 -14.20 28.72 -0.86
C ASP A 985 -13.47 28.50 0.47
N ILE A 986 -12.20 28.88 0.55
CA ILE A 986 -11.40 28.73 1.77
C ILE A 986 -11.88 29.70 2.84
N THR A 987 -12.30 29.13 3.97
CA THR A 987 -12.64 29.82 5.22
C THR A 987 -11.59 29.53 6.28
N PHE A 988 -11.55 30.34 7.34
CA PHE A 988 -10.62 30.16 8.46
C PHE A 988 -11.36 30.19 9.79
N ASP A 989 -10.94 29.32 10.70
CA ASP A 989 -11.11 29.58 12.13
C ASP A 989 -10.00 30.53 12.63
N PRO A 990 -10.21 31.28 13.73
CA PRO A 990 -9.22 32.27 14.21
C PRO A 990 -7.82 31.70 14.45
N GLU A 991 -7.70 30.48 14.96
CA GLU A 991 -6.41 29.81 15.20
C GLU A 991 -5.71 29.39 13.89
N GLU A 992 -6.49 29.03 12.86
CA GLU A 992 -5.94 28.65 11.56
C GLU A 992 -5.38 29.87 10.81
N TYR A 993 -6.06 31.02 10.92
CA TYR A 993 -5.63 32.24 10.26
C TYR A 993 -4.22 32.65 10.68
N SER A 994 -3.94 32.72 11.99
CA SER A 994 -2.61 33.07 12.53
C SER A 994 -1.51 32.16 11.99
N LYS A 995 -1.77 30.84 11.96
CA LYS A 995 -0.82 29.85 11.43
C LYS A 995 -0.50 30.08 9.95
N TYR A 996 -1.52 30.29 9.11
CA TYR A 996 -1.32 30.45 7.67
C TYR A 996 -0.78 31.84 7.31
N LEU A 997 -1.09 32.86 8.11
CA LEU A 997 -0.47 34.18 8.04
C LEU A 997 1.04 34.09 8.32
N GLU A 998 1.46 33.36 9.36
CA GLU A 998 2.89 33.16 9.66
C GLU A 998 3.62 32.47 8.51
N ILE A 999 3.00 31.47 7.87
CA ILE A 999 3.58 30.78 6.70
C ILE A 999 3.70 31.74 5.50
N ALA A 1000 2.65 32.54 5.24
CA ALA A 1000 2.64 33.51 4.15
C ALA A 1000 3.74 34.56 4.38
N TYR A 1001 3.79 35.16 5.57
CA TYR A 1001 4.82 36.09 6.00
C TYR A 1001 6.23 35.52 5.84
N LYS A 1002 6.47 34.27 6.27
CA LYS A 1002 7.79 33.62 6.13
C LYS A 1002 8.21 33.41 4.68
N LYS A 1003 7.30 33.35 3.71
CA LYS A 1003 7.59 33.19 2.29
C LYS A 1003 7.83 34.49 1.52
N GLU A 1004 7.47 35.64 2.09
CA GLU A 1004 7.67 36.93 1.41
C GLU A 1004 9.15 37.25 1.21
N ASP A 1005 9.49 37.97 0.14
CA ASP A 1005 10.89 38.22 -0.24
C ASP A 1005 11.49 39.48 0.40
N PHE A 1006 10.71 40.23 1.19
CA PHE A 1006 11.21 41.42 1.90
C PHE A 1006 12.07 41.07 3.13
N GLU A 1007 12.92 42.02 3.56
CA GLU A 1007 13.78 41.84 4.73
C GLU A 1007 12.97 41.74 6.03
N LYS A 1008 13.07 40.61 6.71
CA LYS A 1008 12.33 40.37 7.97
C LYS A 1008 13.19 40.69 9.19
N PRO A 1009 12.61 41.28 10.25
CA PRO A 1009 13.31 41.50 11.51
C PRO A 1009 13.87 40.17 12.07
N LYS A 1010 15.17 40.16 12.37
CA LYS A 1010 15.88 39.01 12.94
C LYS A 1010 16.05 39.17 14.44
N ASN A 1011 16.01 38.07 15.18
CA ASN A 1011 16.37 38.05 16.59
C ASN A 1011 17.90 38.14 16.77
N ILE A 1012 18.34 38.26 18.02
CA ILE A 1012 19.77 38.36 18.40
C ILE A 1012 20.65 37.17 17.95
N ILE A 1013 20.04 36.08 17.46
CA ILE A 1013 20.71 34.85 16.97
C ILE A 1013 20.63 34.76 15.43
N GLY A 1014 20.10 35.79 14.75
CA GLY A 1014 20.03 35.84 13.28
C GLY A 1014 18.88 35.05 12.65
N LEU A 1015 17.93 34.55 13.43
CA LEU A 1015 16.71 33.89 12.95
C LEU A 1015 15.55 34.89 12.84
N THR A 1016 14.64 34.69 11.89
CA THR A 1016 13.43 35.52 11.74
C THR A 1016 12.64 35.58 13.06
N LYS A 1017 12.34 36.78 13.54
CA LYS A 1017 11.56 37.00 14.78
C LYS A 1017 10.10 36.57 14.53
N ASN A 1018 9.52 35.79 15.45
CA ASN A 1018 8.07 35.57 15.47
C ASN A 1018 7.39 36.86 15.94
N LEU A 1019 6.51 37.40 15.11
CA LEU A 1019 5.77 38.65 15.37
C LEU A 1019 4.29 38.33 15.65
N PRO A 1020 3.58 39.17 16.42
CA PRO A 1020 2.13 39.10 16.51
C PRO A 1020 1.47 39.24 15.13
N ASP A 1021 0.26 38.68 14.96
CA ASP A 1021 -0.48 38.71 13.70
C ASP A 1021 -0.59 40.13 13.11
N ALA A 1022 -0.97 41.12 13.92
CA ALA A 1022 -1.09 42.51 13.49
C ALA A 1022 0.22 43.11 12.94
N GLU A 1023 1.38 42.74 13.51
CA GLU A 1023 2.68 43.20 13.02
C GLU A 1023 3.07 42.50 11.70
N MET A 1024 2.72 41.22 11.54
CA MET A 1024 2.94 40.48 10.28
C MET A 1024 2.08 41.05 9.15
N GLU A 1025 0.79 41.29 9.42
CA GLU A 1025 -0.13 41.91 8.46
C GLU A 1025 0.37 43.28 8.03
N GLN A 1026 0.74 44.13 9.00
CA GLN A 1026 1.26 45.46 8.70
C GLN A 1026 2.49 45.42 7.81
N LEU A 1027 3.48 44.57 8.12
CA LEU A 1027 4.69 44.44 7.29
C LEU A 1027 4.37 43.93 5.88
N MET A 1028 3.43 42.98 5.74
CA MET A 1028 3.01 42.48 4.44
C MET A 1028 2.27 43.56 3.64
N LEU A 1029 1.40 44.35 4.27
CA LEU A 1029 0.67 45.45 3.64
C LEU A 1029 1.62 46.58 3.23
N GLU A 1030 2.61 46.92 4.05
CA GLU A 1030 3.64 47.95 3.74
C GLU A 1030 4.48 47.58 2.51
N HIS A 1031 4.77 46.29 2.30
CA HIS A 1031 5.57 45.80 1.18
C HIS A 1031 4.74 45.33 -0.02
N THR A 1032 3.41 45.41 0.03
CA THR A 1032 2.55 45.07 -1.10
C THR A 1032 2.50 46.25 -2.08
N VAL A 1033 2.93 46.03 -3.31
CA VAL A 1033 2.92 47.03 -4.40
C VAL A 1033 1.63 46.89 -5.20
N ILE A 1034 0.86 47.97 -5.28
CA ILE A 1034 -0.29 48.12 -6.18
C ILE A 1034 0.18 48.94 -7.38
N HIS A 1035 -0.07 48.46 -8.59
CA HIS A 1035 0.21 49.21 -9.81
C HIS A 1035 -1.03 50.01 -10.21
N ASP A 1036 -0.85 51.14 -10.90
CA ASP A 1036 -1.97 52.01 -11.32
C ASP A 1036 -3.04 51.23 -12.12
N ASN A 1037 -2.60 50.26 -12.93
CA ASN A 1037 -3.47 49.36 -13.70
C ASN A 1037 -4.37 48.48 -12.82
N ASP A 1038 -3.99 48.19 -11.57
CA ASP A 1038 -4.78 47.33 -10.68
C ASP A 1038 -6.04 48.05 -10.18
N LEU A 1039 -5.96 49.37 -9.98
CA LEU A 1039 -7.10 50.21 -9.60
C LEU A 1039 -8.04 50.45 -10.79
N GLU A 1040 -7.50 50.65 -11.99
CA GLU A 1040 -8.30 50.77 -13.23
C GLU A 1040 -9.11 49.48 -13.48
N VAL A 1041 -8.47 48.31 -13.33
CA VAL A 1041 -9.14 47.00 -13.43
C VAL A 1041 -10.22 46.84 -12.34
N LEU A 1042 -10.02 47.36 -11.13
CA LEU A 1042 -11.03 47.34 -10.08
C LEU A 1042 -12.26 48.19 -10.45
N ALA A 1043 -12.05 49.40 -10.98
CA ALA A 1043 -13.12 50.27 -11.47
C ALA A 1043 -13.93 49.59 -12.57
N GLU A 1044 -13.25 49.00 -13.55
CA GLU A 1044 -13.86 48.30 -14.67
C GLU A 1044 -14.65 47.07 -14.19
N ASN A 1045 -14.09 46.27 -13.29
CA ASN A 1045 -14.77 45.12 -12.70
C ASN A 1045 -16.08 45.50 -12.01
N ARG A 1046 -16.12 46.64 -11.32
CA ARG A 1046 -17.34 47.16 -10.67
C ARG A 1046 -18.39 47.58 -11.71
N ALA A 1047 -17.99 48.34 -12.73
CA ALA A 1047 -18.88 48.74 -13.82
C ALA A 1047 -19.47 47.52 -14.54
N ASN A 1048 -18.62 46.53 -14.84
CA ASN A 1048 -19.01 45.27 -15.47
C ASN A 1048 -19.91 44.42 -14.57
N ALA A 1049 -19.69 44.41 -13.25
CA ALA A 1049 -20.57 43.71 -12.30
C ALA A 1049 -21.99 44.29 -12.33
N ALA A 1050 -22.11 45.63 -12.25
CA ALA A 1050 -23.39 46.33 -12.32
C ALA A 1050 -24.10 46.09 -13.68
N ARG A 1051 -23.35 46.22 -14.78
CA ARG A 1051 -23.85 45.96 -16.13
C ARG A 1051 -24.35 44.54 -16.31
N SER A 1052 -23.54 43.56 -15.91
CA SER A 1052 -23.89 42.14 -16.02
C SER A 1052 -25.19 41.85 -15.27
N TRP A 1053 -25.34 42.42 -14.08
CA TRP A 1053 -26.54 42.27 -13.29
C TRP A 1053 -27.78 42.85 -14.01
N LEU A 1054 -27.68 44.06 -14.56
CA LEU A 1054 -28.79 44.72 -15.28
C LEU A 1054 -29.23 43.95 -16.53
N ILE A 1055 -28.31 43.26 -17.20
CA ILE A 1055 -28.61 42.46 -18.39
C ILE A 1055 -29.19 41.09 -17.98
N GLU A 1056 -28.48 40.35 -17.12
CA GLU A 1056 -28.83 38.97 -16.76
C GLU A 1056 -30.08 38.89 -15.87
N ASN A 1057 -30.20 39.79 -14.88
CA ASN A 1057 -31.30 39.78 -13.90
C ASN A 1057 -32.33 40.88 -14.19
N GLY A 1058 -31.88 42.05 -14.66
CA GLY A 1058 -32.73 43.20 -14.96
C GLY A 1058 -33.42 43.15 -16.34
N GLY A 1059 -32.99 42.26 -17.24
CA GLY A 1059 -33.61 42.09 -18.57
C GLY A 1059 -33.35 43.25 -19.56
N ILE A 1060 -32.37 44.12 -19.29
CA ILE A 1060 -32.06 45.26 -20.16
C ILE A 1060 -31.24 44.82 -21.37
N ALA A 1061 -31.61 45.30 -22.57
CA ALA A 1061 -30.87 44.99 -23.80
C ALA A 1061 -29.46 45.61 -23.77
N SER A 1062 -28.43 44.79 -24.05
CA SER A 1062 -27.00 45.20 -24.00
C SER A 1062 -26.68 46.41 -24.88
N GLU A 1063 -27.35 46.55 -26.03
CA GLU A 1063 -27.19 47.70 -26.95
C GLU A 1063 -27.51 49.06 -26.28
N ARG A 1064 -28.39 49.07 -25.27
CA ARG A 1064 -28.79 50.29 -24.53
C ARG A 1064 -27.85 50.69 -23.39
N ILE A 1065 -26.88 49.84 -23.04
CA ILE A 1065 -25.94 50.09 -21.93
C ILE A 1065 -24.54 50.32 -22.50
N PHE A 1066 -23.90 51.43 -22.14
CA PHE A 1066 -22.54 51.78 -22.55
C PHE A 1066 -21.64 51.88 -21.32
N VAL A 1067 -20.54 51.13 -21.31
CA VAL A 1067 -19.47 51.36 -20.32
C VAL A 1067 -18.61 52.51 -20.82
N VAL A 1068 -18.37 53.50 -19.98
CA VAL A 1068 -17.54 54.68 -20.28
C VAL A 1068 -16.24 54.57 -19.48
N SER A 1069 -15.13 55.06 -20.04
CA SER A 1069 -13.85 55.08 -19.33
C SER A 1069 -13.98 55.77 -17.97
N SER A 1070 -13.41 55.15 -16.93
CA SER A 1070 -13.33 55.74 -15.60
C SER A 1070 -12.53 57.02 -15.65
N HIS A 1071 -13.14 58.14 -15.29
CA HIS A 1071 -12.40 59.39 -15.09
C HIS A 1071 -11.82 59.38 -13.68
N GLU A 1072 -10.53 59.73 -13.52
CA GLU A 1072 -9.98 60.04 -12.20
C GLU A 1072 -10.85 61.14 -11.59
N THR A 1073 -11.62 60.77 -10.57
CA THR A 1073 -12.52 61.72 -9.91
C THR A 1073 -11.65 62.75 -9.23
N LYS A 1074 -11.66 64.01 -9.70
CA LYS A 1074 -11.28 65.14 -8.85
C LYS A 1074 -12.18 65.07 -7.62
N ILE A 1075 -11.55 64.92 -6.45
CA ILE A 1075 -12.19 64.73 -5.15
C ILE A 1075 -13.39 65.69 -5.02
N ASP A 1076 -14.59 65.13 -5.04
CA ASP A 1076 -15.83 65.82 -4.70
C ASP A 1076 -16.19 65.40 -3.26
N GLU A 1077 -16.14 66.33 -2.30
CA GLU A 1077 -16.26 66.05 -0.86
C GLU A 1077 -17.63 65.46 -0.45
N GLN A 1078 -18.59 65.33 -1.39
CA GLN A 1078 -19.95 64.85 -1.13
C GLN A 1078 -20.29 63.45 -1.69
N LYS A 1079 -19.42 62.78 -2.46
CA LYS A 1079 -19.69 61.44 -3.05
C LYS A 1079 -18.68 60.37 -2.62
N SER A 1080 -19.12 59.13 -2.41
CA SER A 1080 -18.25 57.98 -2.09
C SER A 1080 -17.38 57.62 -3.30
N GLY A 1081 -16.05 57.52 -3.16
CA GLY A 1081 -15.14 57.28 -4.31
C GLY A 1081 -15.19 55.86 -4.90
N ASN A 1082 -15.59 54.88 -4.10
CA ASN A 1082 -15.75 53.45 -4.39
C ASN A 1082 -17.16 53.11 -4.91
N ARG A 1083 -17.53 53.63 -6.07
CA ARG A 1083 -18.90 53.52 -6.62
C ARG A 1083 -18.94 53.19 -8.11
N VAL A 1084 -20.12 52.84 -8.60
CA VAL A 1084 -20.49 52.89 -10.02
C VAL A 1084 -21.55 53.96 -10.19
N GLU A 1085 -21.35 54.84 -11.16
CA GLU A 1085 -22.26 55.95 -11.49
C GLU A 1085 -23.03 55.64 -12.79
N PHE A 1086 -24.31 55.99 -12.79
CA PHE A 1086 -25.27 55.75 -13.85
C PHE A 1086 -25.74 57.08 -14.44
N SER A 1087 -25.66 57.24 -15.76
CA SER A 1087 -26.18 58.41 -16.47
C SER A 1087 -27.19 57.98 -17.53
N LEU A 1088 -28.42 58.53 -17.47
CA LEU A 1088 -29.45 58.27 -18.47
C LEU A 1088 -29.31 59.26 -19.64
N LYS A 1089 -29.36 58.75 -20.87
CA LYS A 1089 -29.35 59.57 -22.09
C LYS A 1089 -30.62 59.42 -22.92
#